data_AF-A0A3N5ERX9-F1
#
_entry.id   AF-A0A3N5ERX9-F1
#
_cell.length_a   1.000
_cell.length_b   1.000
_cell.length_c   1.000
_cell.angle_alpha   90.00
_cell.angle_beta   90.00
_cell.angle_gamma   90.00
#
_symmetry.space_group_name_H-M   'P 1'
#
loop_
_entity.id
_entity.type
_entity.pdbx_description
1 polymer ?
#
loop_
_entity_poly.entity_id
_entity_poly.type
_entity_poly.pdbx_seq_one_letter_code
_entity_poly.pdbx_strand_id
1 'polypeptide(L)'
;MGEDSHAGCGEGTMISSSRTYQGSTMNALRLLPLVCLLFLLFNVQGVVYARPPEQPVPEVTVIDAAGDWEVNGDLPRQALLISLQGLSNREAANIYLLYNADYVHTEIRPALEFYKKRHGMKTVTAASVEEAVTKYRKFVKGYVVWDTGVLASLLVSYTVSGLEDALVVTEAFLPLMEKLGLKPVADFRGKFRGKSDREIFQWAYDQYWPRCSRDYLVYLGEFCTGLKGGPGKRPAVADFAIVKRAFCTDLSAMPADTGEYRLANKIMSEMHHYAYVYGWHSYCKDKEEEHITMLSRHSLIMAEGLAELPNMSFHGQVRVSADFKFKQKGTFNSNPVIKQKVYLTLIQSDGMGIGSWSKPGRGEIPYGWEANEEWFETAPALLQFYYETATPNDHFIGSLSGPGYFYPKAYPPDMLPGALRREDTLMRKMDLHVHGIMDFSEGDHAVGNADLSKRVVDAYYANMPAADGFLNGYGPANTYDCQNRRPLISYNYYVDLGKSVEEVAEDLRELARINPQRPYFLPVHVRENNDVERMKKIIDRLGNEFEVVPPREFMIMAGKKPTMVRRYLDERPDFSGRWKLVPSRSRNIFPSSFQLDIDHRGNVFTVTTTALEGRYTHHRRMATTKSLIIGGPAVSSQEEMTRRLGYLAGWSDSISSSASWKEDGVTLLVKTKLALATSQGNFPATSTSEYSLSEGGMTLTVAESRSTRQTGEPVALFVYRRILEDVK
;
A
#
# COMPACT_ATOMS: atom_id res chain seq x y z
N MET A 1 19.51 -50.68 -36.42
CA MET A 1 19.63 -52.16 -36.36
C MET A 1 20.74 -52.46 -35.39
N GLY A 2 20.61 -53.17 -34.29
CA GLY A 2 19.52 -53.73 -33.48
C GLY A 2 20.20 -54.00 -32.12
N GLU A 3 19.49 -53.85 -31.00
CA GLU A 3 18.98 -54.99 -30.21
C GLU A 3 20.13 -55.76 -29.48
N ASP A 4 20.05 -56.14 -28.21
CA ASP A 4 18.88 -56.30 -27.37
C ASP A 4 19.23 -56.47 -25.88
N SER A 5 18.16 -56.43 -25.10
CA SER A 5 17.97 -56.50 -23.64
C SER A 5 18.40 -57.77 -22.87
N HIS A 6 18.65 -57.63 -21.56
CA HIS A 6 18.85 -58.71 -20.58
C HIS A 6 18.23 -58.39 -19.20
N ALA A 7 17.53 -59.41 -18.65
CA ALA A 7 17.48 -59.94 -17.26
C ALA A 7 17.29 -58.98 -16.05
N GLY A 8 16.72 -59.34 -14.89
CA GLY A 8 16.47 -60.62 -14.22
C GLY A 8 16.43 -60.38 -12.69
N CYS A 9 15.83 -61.30 -11.93
CA CYS A 9 15.47 -61.22 -10.51
C CYS A 9 16.63 -61.29 -9.48
N GLY A 10 16.39 -60.70 -8.28
CA GLY A 10 16.49 -61.38 -6.98
C GLY A 10 17.75 -61.18 -6.12
N GLU A 11 17.58 -60.76 -4.86
CA GLU A 11 18.15 -61.39 -3.64
C GLU A 11 17.72 -60.65 -2.37
N GLY A 12 17.59 -61.39 -1.26
CA GLY A 12 17.31 -60.87 0.09
C GLY A 12 18.33 -61.36 1.11
N THR A 13 18.24 -60.93 2.37
CA THR A 13 18.86 -61.63 3.50
C THR A 13 18.26 -61.23 4.86
N MET A 14 17.99 -62.24 5.70
CA MET A 14 17.74 -62.18 7.15
C MET A 14 19.05 -62.38 7.95
N ILE A 15 19.09 -62.06 9.26
CA ILE A 15 19.33 -63.02 10.39
C ILE A 15 19.67 -62.33 11.75
N SER A 16 18.92 -62.76 12.80
CA SER A 16 19.22 -62.91 14.26
C SER A 16 19.54 -61.68 15.15
N SER A 17 19.13 -61.61 16.43
CA SER A 17 19.19 -62.65 17.47
C SER A 17 18.15 -62.49 18.60
N SER A 18 17.99 -63.59 19.34
CA SER A 18 16.93 -63.92 20.32
C SER A 18 17.53 -64.38 21.66
N ARG A 19 16.68 -64.41 22.72
CA ARG A 19 16.73 -65.12 24.05
C ARG A 19 16.81 -64.14 25.24
N THR A 20 16.11 -64.28 26.37
CA THR A 20 15.50 -65.45 27.05
C THR A 20 14.49 -65.03 28.15
N TYR A 21 13.37 -65.75 28.20
CA TYR A 21 12.56 -66.32 29.31
C TYR A 21 12.64 -65.88 30.82
N GLN A 22 11.42 -65.74 31.39
CA GLN A 22 10.88 -66.28 32.67
C GLN A 22 10.91 -65.50 34.03
N GLY A 23 9.74 -65.51 34.71
CA GLY A 23 9.52 -65.41 36.17
C GLY A 23 9.00 -64.05 36.67
N SER A 24 7.70 -63.78 36.82
CA SER A 24 6.78 -64.20 37.92
C SER A 24 7.33 -63.99 39.34
N THR A 25 6.89 -62.93 40.06
CA THR A 25 6.10 -62.97 41.32
C THR A 25 6.02 -61.58 42.00
N MET A 26 4.78 -61.19 42.40
CA MET A 26 4.35 -60.50 43.65
C MET A 26 5.17 -59.31 44.19
N ASN A 27 4.66 -58.16 44.66
CA ASN A 27 3.37 -57.55 45.03
C ASN A 27 3.67 -56.03 44.99
N ALA A 28 2.76 -55.08 44.76
CA ALA A 28 1.70 -54.71 45.68
C ALA A 28 0.88 -53.52 45.13
N LEU A 29 -0.44 -53.56 45.38
CA LEU A 29 -1.45 -52.49 45.38
C LEU A 29 -1.70 -51.72 44.07
N ARG A 30 -2.76 -52.02 43.30
CA ARG A 30 -4.22 -51.87 43.50
C ARG A 30 -4.81 -50.55 42.95
N LEU A 31 -5.68 -50.73 41.94
CA LEU A 31 -6.97 -50.06 41.68
C LEU A 31 -7.02 -48.71 40.90
N LEU A 32 -7.30 -48.81 39.58
CA LEU A 32 -8.48 -48.16 38.96
C LEU A 32 -9.78 -48.73 39.59
N PRO A 33 -10.99 -48.12 39.51
CA PRO A 33 -11.42 -46.88 38.85
C PRO A 33 -12.37 -46.00 39.73
N LEU A 34 -12.09 -44.70 39.88
CA LEU A 34 -13.04 -43.76 40.52
C LEU A 34 -12.84 -42.32 40.03
N VAL A 35 -12.99 -42.07 38.72
CA VAL A 35 -12.86 -40.69 38.18
C VAL A 35 -14.06 -40.25 37.33
N CYS A 36 -14.95 -41.16 36.90
CA CYS A 36 -16.15 -40.78 36.14
C CYS A 36 -17.37 -40.37 36.98
N LEU A 37 -17.26 -40.25 38.31
CA LEU A 37 -18.39 -39.87 39.18
C LEU A 37 -18.12 -38.70 40.16
N LEU A 38 -17.08 -37.89 39.89
CA LEU A 38 -16.71 -36.73 40.73
C LEU A 38 -16.75 -35.38 40.01
N PHE A 39 -17.10 -35.33 38.73
CA PHE A 39 -17.26 -34.07 37.98
C PHE A 39 -18.68 -33.47 38.00
N LEU A 40 -19.61 -34.06 38.77
CA LEU A 40 -21.03 -33.65 38.80
C LEU A 40 -21.50 -33.05 40.14
N LEU A 41 -20.61 -32.75 41.09
CA LEU A 41 -21.01 -32.25 42.44
C LEU A 41 -20.24 -31.04 42.99
N PHE A 42 -19.60 -30.23 42.13
CA PHE A 42 -19.12 -28.88 42.53
C PHE A 42 -19.60 -27.82 41.53
N ASN A 43 -20.92 -27.62 41.48
CA ASN A 43 -21.53 -26.56 40.67
C ASN A 43 -22.70 -25.90 41.40
N VAL A 44 -22.48 -25.42 42.64
CA VAL A 44 -23.27 -24.34 43.24
C VAL A 44 -22.40 -23.57 44.24
N GLN A 45 -21.42 -22.82 43.75
CA GLN A 45 -20.99 -21.59 44.41
C GLN A 45 -20.79 -20.56 43.31
N GLY A 46 -21.65 -19.53 43.31
CA GLY A 46 -21.55 -18.42 42.39
C GLY A 46 -20.19 -17.76 42.55
N VAL A 47 -19.26 -18.09 41.65
CA VAL A 47 -18.10 -17.25 41.40
C VAL A 47 -18.66 -16.01 40.72
N VAL A 48 -18.97 -15.00 41.53
CA VAL A 48 -19.00 -13.62 41.05
C VAL A 48 -17.64 -13.41 40.41
N TYR A 49 -17.59 -13.40 39.08
CA TYR A 49 -16.44 -12.86 38.38
C TYR A 49 -16.33 -11.42 38.87
N ALA A 50 -15.43 -11.19 39.82
CA ALA A 50 -15.04 -9.84 40.19
C ALA A 50 -14.67 -9.15 38.88
N ARG A 51 -15.34 -8.03 38.59
CA ARG A 51 -14.92 -7.11 37.54
C ARG A 51 -13.40 -6.94 37.69
N PRO A 52 -12.61 -7.02 36.61
CA PRO A 52 -11.22 -6.60 36.69
C PRO A 52 -11.19 -5.24 37.39
N PRO A 53 -10.27 -4.99 38.33
CA PRO A 53 -10.21 -3.71 39.02
C PRO A 53 -10.23 -2.60 37.96
N GLU A 54 -11.19 -1.68 38.08
CA GLU A 54 -11.24 -0.49 37.24
C GLU A 54 -9.84 0.13 37.29
N GLN A 55 -9.16 0.20 36.14
CA GLN A 55 -7.91 0.92 36.06
C GLN A 55 -8.20 2.34 36.58
N PRO A 56 -7.35 2.88 37.48
CA PRO A 56 -7.57 4.22 38.00
C PRO A 56 -7.70 5.16 36.82
N VAL A 57 -8.85 5.84 36.72
CA VAL A 57 -9.16 6.75 35.63
C VAL A 57 -8.06 7.81 35.59
N PRO A 58 -7.21 7.82 34.56
CA PRO A 58 -6.02 8.64 34.57
C PRO A 58 -6.42 10.12 34.53
N GLU A 59 -5.76 10.93 35.35
CA GLU A 59 -5.75 12.38 35.16
C GLU A 59 -4.90 12.67 33.91
N VAL A 60 -5.54 13.21 32.87
CA VAL A 60 -4.91 13.58 31.60
C VAL A 60 -4.47 15.03 31.68
N THR A 61 -3.20 15.31 31.42
CA THR A 61 -2.73 16.69 31.24
C THR A 61 -2.99 17.14 29.81
N VAL A 62 -3.82 18.16 29.67
CA VAL A 62 -4.13 18.81 28.40
C VAL A 62 -3.21 20.02 28.23
N ILE A 63 -2.53 20.11 27.09
CA ILE A 63 -1.60 21.20 26.79
C ILE A 63 -1.97 21.82 25.47
N ASP A 64 -2.05 23.15 25.43
CA ASP A 64 -2.28 23.88 24.19
C ASP A 64 -0.98 23.99 23.38
N ALA A 65 -0.90 23.28 22.26
CA ALA A 65 0.20 23.33 21.30
C ALA A 65 -0.11 24.26 20.11
N ALA A 66 -1.23 25.00 20.14
CA ALA A 66 -1.54 26.00 19.12
C ALA A 66 -0.45 27.05 19.01
N GLY A 67 -0.25 27.58 17.79
CA GLY A 67 0.78 28.55 17.49
C GLY A 67 1.24 28.51 16.03
N ASP A 68 2.36 29.20 15.79
CA ASP A 68 3.02 29.28 14.49
C ASP A 68 4.02 28.12 14.29
N TRP A 69 3.76 27.27 13.30
CA TRP A 69 4.55 26.07 13.01
C TRP A 69 5.84 26.35 12.21
N GLU A 70 6.29 27.60 12.17
CA GLU A 70 7.60 28.00 11.64
C GLU A 70 8.71 27.93 12.70
N VAL A 71 9.93 27.69 12.23
CA VAL A 71 11.14 27.60 13.05
C VAL A 71 11.35 28.85 13.92
N ASN A 72 11.07 30.04 13.36
CA ASN A 72 11.19 31.32 14.07
C ASN A 72 9.94 31.66 14.90
N GLY A 73 8.92 30.81 14.86
CA GLY A 73 7.68 30.90 15.64
C GLY A 73 7.71 29.91 16.82
N ASP A 74 6.61 29.16 16.98
CA ASP A 74 6.37 28.25 18.09
C ASP A 74 6.86 26.81 17.85
N LEU A 75 7.37 26.49 16.65
CA LEU A 75 7.86 25.13 16.33
C LEU A 75 8.87 24.58 17.35
N PRO A 76 9.84 25.35 17.89
CA PRO A 76 10.71 24.87 18.96
C PRO A 76 9.95 24.39 20.21
N ARG A 77 8.90 25.10 20.61
CA ARG A 77 8.05 24.74 21.74
C ARG A 77 7.20 23.51 21.42
N GLN A 78 6.59 23.49 20.24
CA GLN A 78 5.73 22.39 19.78
C GLN A 78 6.53 21.10 19.66
N ALA A 79 7.76 21.14 19.13
CA ALA A 79 8.63 19.97 19.04
C ALA A 79 8.97 19.37 20.40
N LEU A 80 9.25 20.23 21.39
CA LEU A 80 9.45 19.80 22.77
C LEU A 80 8.18 19.12 23.31
N LEU A 81 7.00 19.74 23.15
CA LEU A 81 5.74 19.19 23.64
C LEU A 81 5.35 17.87 22.98
N ILE A 82 5.54 17.72 21.67
CA ILE A 82 5.34 16.46 20.93
C ILE A 82 6.27 15.38 21.48
N SER A 83 7.54 15.71 21.72
CA SER A 83 8.48 14.74 22.30
C SER A 83 8.12 14.34 23.74
N LEU A 84 7.71 15.32 24.55
CA LEU A 84 7.24 15.07 25.92
C LEU A 84 5.98 14.19 25.92
N GLN A 85 5.07 14.42 24.99
CA GLN A 85 3.86 13.61 24.82
C GLN A 85 4.23 12.17 24.50
N GLY A 86 5.04 11.91 23.47
CA GLY A 86 5.45 10.56 23.09
C GLY A 86 6.15 9.80 24.21
N LEU A 87 7.04 10.48 24.96
CA LEU A 87 7.72 9.89 26.12
C LEU A 87 6.75 9.57 27.27
N SER A 88 5.88 10.53 27.60
CA SER A 88 4.92 10.38 28.70
C SER A 88 3.84 9.35 28.38
N ASN A 89 3.50 9.18 27.11
CA ASN A 89 2.43 8.29 26.67
C ASN A 89 2.87 6.86 26.35
N ARG A 90 4.14 6.50 26.61
CA ARG A 90 4.68 5.18 26.26
C ARG A 90 3.92 4.02 26.93
N GLU A 91 3.42 4.21 28.15
CA GLU A 91 2.75 3.18 28.96
C GLU A 91 1.35 3.56 29.45
N ALA A 92 0.90 4.81 29.24
CA ALA A 92 -0.40 5.30 29.70
C ALA A 92 -0.84 6.56 28.94
N ALA A 93 -2.14 6.86 28.91
CA ALA A 93 -2.70 8.05 28.27
C ALA A 93 -2.51 9.31 29.16
N ASN A 94 -1.31 9.89 29.18
CA ASN A 94 -0.90 10.94 30.12
C ASN A 94 -1.10 12.37 29.58
N ILE A 95 -0.67 12.64 28.35
CA ILE A 95 -0.69 13.98 27.74
C ILE A 95 -1.55 13.97 26.48
N TYR A 96 -2.45 14.95 26.39
CA TYR A 96 -3.24 15.25 25.19
C TYR A 96 -2.94 16.68 24.71
N LEU A 97 -2.55 16.84 23.45
CA LEU A 97 -2.24 18.13 22.86
C LEU A 97 -3.47 18.68 22.12
N LEU A 98 -3.72 19.97 22.31
CA LEU A 98 -4.67 20.75 21.52
C LEU A 98 -3.90 21.55 20.47
N TYR A 99 -4.50 21.69 19.29
CA TYR A 99 -3.91 22.37 18.14
C TYR A 99 -4.76 23.57 17.75
N ASN A 100 -4.32 24.31 16.71
CA ASN A 100 -5.07 25.45 16.18
C ASN A 100 -6.51 25.04 15.81
N ALA A 101 -7.44 26.00 15.83
CA ALA A 101 -8.84 25.71 15.48
C ALA A 101 -9.03 25.33 14.01
N ASP A 102 -8.12 25.76 13.14
CA ASP A 102 -8.06 25.47 11.70
C ASP A 102 -7.12 24.30 11.36
N TYR A 103 -6.72 23.50 12.36
CA TYR A 103 -5.96 22.28 12.14
C TYR A 103 -6.78 21.28 11.32
N VAL A 104 -6.12 20.51 10.45
CA VAL A 104 -6.82 19.62 9.48
C VAL A 104 -7.66 18.53 10.18
N HIS A 105 -7.20 18.07 11.34
CA HIS A 105 -7.91 17.13 12.22
C HIS A 105 -8.93 17.86 13.11
N THR A 106 -10.17 17.93 12.65
CA THR A 106 -11.26 18.67 13.32
C THR A 106 -11.84 17.96 14.56
N GLU A 107 -11.54 16.68 14.72
CA GLU A 107 -12.00 15.77 15.77
C GLU A 107 -11.25 15.92 17.09
N ILE A 108 -10.10 16.62 17.15
CA ILE A 108 -9.25 16.71 18.35
C ILE A 108 -10.05 17.09 19.61
N ARG A 109 -10.82 18.18 19.54
CA ARG A 109 -11.62 18.66 20.69
C ARG A 109 -12.84 17.75 20.94
N PRO A 110 -13.65 17.39 19.92
CA PRO A 110 -14.73 16.41 20.08
C PRO A 110 -14.29 15.07 20.70
N ALA A 111 -13.15 14.53 20.30
CA ALA A 111 -12.59 13.28 20.81
C ALA A 111 -12.18 13.41 22.28
N LEU A 112 -11.56 14.52 22.68
CA LEU A 112 -11.26 14.79 24.08
C LEU A 112 -12.53 14.82 24.95
N GLU A 113 -13.57 15.51 24.49
CA GLU A 113 -14.87 15.54 25.20
C GLU A 113 -15.52 14.15 25.26
N PHE A 114 -15.38 13.37 24.19
CA PHE A 114 -15.79 11.97 24.19
C PHE A 114 -15.03 11.16 25.25
N TYR A 115 -13.71 11.28 25.38
CA TYR A 115 -12.96 10.56 26.41
C TYR A 115 -13.35 10.97 27.83
N LYS A 116 -13.58 12.27 28.07
CA LYS A 116 -14.08 12.77 29.37
C LYS A 116 -15.42 12.15 29.73
N LYS A 117 -16.35 12.11 28.77
CA LYS A 117 -17.72 11.63 28.99
C LYS A 117 -17.83 10.10 29.03
N ARG A 118 -17.24 9.42 28.04
CA ARG A 118 -17.40 7.99 27.80
C ARG A 118 -16.41 7.12 28.59
N HIS A 119 -15.19 7.62 28.80
CA HIS A 119 -14.13 6.93 29.53
C HIS A 119 -13.88 7.53 30.92
N GLY A 120 -14.67 8.53 31.33
CA GLY A 120 -14.61 9.17 32.64
C GLY A 120 -13.37 10.03 32.88
N MET A 121 -12.55 10.27 31.85
CA MET A 121 -11.24 10.91 32.01
C MET A 121 -11.35 12.29 32.65
N LYS A 122 -10.48 12.55 33.62
CA LYS A 122 -10.35 13.86 34.25
C LYS A 122 -9.22 14.60 33.59
N THR A 123 -9.45 15.85 33.19
CA THR A 123 -8.45 16.66 32.51
C THR A 123 -7.95 17.78 33.42
N VAL A 124 -6.64 18.01 33.42
CA VAL A 124 -6.01 19.20 34.02
C VAL A 124 -5.19 19.91 32.96
N THR A 125 -5.06 21.23 33.07
CA THR A 125 -4.26 22.02 32.12
C THR A 125 -2.91 22.34 32.73
N ALA A 126 -1.81 22.11 31.99
CA ALA A 126 -0.50 22.63 32.38
C ALA A 126 -0.39 24.10 31.95
N ALA A 127 0.00 24.98 32.87
CA ALA A 127 0.11 26.42 32.61
C ALA A 127 1.38 26.81 31.84
N SER A 128 2.40 25.94 31.81
CA SER A 128 3.67 26.20 31.11
C SER A 128 4.39 24.93 30.68
N VAL A 129 5.36 25.08 29.77
CA VAL A 129 6.27 23.99 29.37
C VAL A 129 7.06 23.47 30.57
N GLU A 130 7.54 24.35 31.44
CA GLU A 130 8.30 23.96 32.63
C GLU A 130 7.46 23.09 33.57
N GLU A 131 6.21 23.46 33.82
CA GLU A 131 5.29 22.67 34.64
C GLU A 131 5.07 21.28 34.03
N ALA A 132 4.80 21.22 32.73
CA ALA A 132 4.59 19.95 32.03
C ALA A 132 5.83 19.04 32.11
N VAL A 133 7.01 19.57 31.77
CA VAL A 133 8.26 18.79 31.82
C VAL A 133 8.59 18.36 33.25
N THR A 134 8.35 19.21 34.25
CA THR A 134 8.57 18.86 35.66
C THR A 134 7.64 17.74 36.11
N LYS A 135 6.33 17.82 35.77
CA LYS A 135 5.33 16.79 36.10
C LYS A 135 5.70 15.43 35.51
N TYR A 136 6.21 15.42 34.28
CA TYR A 136 6.50 14.20 33.53
C TYR A 136 7.98 13.82 33.48
N ARG A 137 8.82 14.47 34.28
CA ARG A 137 10.27 14.25 34.30
C ARG A 137 10.63 12.77 34.34
N LYS A 138 9.96 11.95 35.16
CA LYS A 138 10.30 10.53 35.32
C LYS A 138 10.40 9.73 34.01
N PHE A 139 9.76 10.20 32.93
CA PHE A 139 9.81 9.60 31.59
C PHE A 139 10.96 10.12 30.70
N VAL A 140 11.68 11.13 31.15
CA VAL A 140 12.73 11.85 30.42
C VAL A 140 14.10 11.59 31.05
N LYS A 141 15.01 10.98 30.28
CA LYS A 141 16.39 10.67 30.71
C LYS A 141 17.41 11.74 30.31
N GLY A 142 17.15 12.49 29.23
CA GLY A 142 18.03 13.53 28.73
C GLY A 142 17.35 14.43 27.70
N TYR A 143 18.15 15.13 26.90
CA TYR A 143 17.64 15.96 25.80
C TYR A 143 18.56 15.90 24.57
N VAL A 144 17.98 16.10 23.39
CA VAL A 144 18.69 16.26 22.12
C VAL A 144 18.45 17.66 21.58
N VAL A 145 19.52 18.35 21.19
CA VAL A 145 19.44 19.70 20.63
C VAL A 145 19.42 19.63 19.11
N TRP A 146 18.34 20.12 18.49
CA TRP A 146 18.25 20.22 17.03
C TRP A 146 18.70 21.61 16.52
N ASP A 147 19.19 21.68 15.28
CA ASP A 147 19.64 22.93 14.64
C ASP A 147 18.46 23.56 13.90
N THR A 148 18.01 24.73 14.36
CA THR A 148 16.94 25.50 13.71
C THR A 148 17.28 25.91 12.28
N GLY A 149 18.56 25.99 11.92
CA GLY A 149 19.01 26.25 10.55
C GLY A 149 18.94 25.03 9.61
N VAL A 150 18.65 23.83 10.13
CA VAL A 150 18.61 22.58 9.36
C VAL A 150 17.41 21.73 9.80
N LEU A 151 16.26 21.89 9.14
CA LEU A 151 15.00 21.22 9.52
C LEU A 151 15.13 19.68 9.60
N ALA A 152 15.90 19.03 8.74
CA ALA A 152 16.12 17.58 8.80
C ALA A 152 16.71 17.13 10.16
N SER A 153 17.44 18.00 10.87
CA SER A 153 17.96 17.69 12.21
C SER A 153 16.86 17.52 13.26
N LEU A 154 15.68 18.14 13.08
CA LEU A 154 14.50 17.94 13.92
C LEU A 154 13.98 16.50 13.78
N LEU A 155 13.89 15.99 12.54
CA LEU A 155 13.42 14.63 12.26
C LEU A 155 14.34 13.59 12.88
N VAL A 156 15.65 13.77 12.70
CA VAL A 156 16.67 12.91 13.34
C VAL A 156 16.55 12.97 14.87
N SER A 157 16.23 14.14 15.44
CA SER A 157 16.04 14.30 16.89
C SER A 157 14.84 13.52 17.43
N TYR A 158 13.76 13.36 16.66
CA TYR A 158 12.65 12.49 17.06
C TYR A 158 13.04 11.01 17.08
N THR A 159 13.86 10.55 16.12
CA THR A 159 14.45 9.20 16.17
C THR A 159 15.26 9.02 17.46
N VAL A 160 16.13 9.98 17.79
CA VAL A 160 16.93 9.96 19.03
C VAL A 160 16.05 9.99 20.27
N SER A 161 14.99 10.80 20.27
CA SER A 161 14.04 10.91 21.38
C SER A 161 13.40 9.56 21.71
N GLY A 162 12.97 8.82 20.69
CA GLY A 162 12.42 7.46 20.84
C GLY A 162 13.40 6.46 21.42
N LEU A 163 14.68 6.53 21.01
CA LEU A 163 15.73 5.58 21.38
C LEU A 163 16.38 5.84 22.74
N GLU A 164 16.54 7.12 23.11
CA GLU A 164 17.29 7.56 24.29
C GLU A 164 16.39 8.11 25.42
N ASP A 165 15.08 8.11 25.21
CA ASP A 165 14.09 8.74 26.09
C ASP A 165 14.42 10.22 26.37
N ALA A 166 14.70 10.97 25.30
CA ALA A 166 15.23 12.33 25.36
C ALA A 166 14.26 13.38 24.83
N LEU A 167 14.15 14.53 25.48
CA LEU A 167 13.36 15.65 24.96
C LEU A 167 14.03 16.29 23.74
N VAL A 168 13.23 16.65 22.74
CA VAL A 168 13.69 17.41 21.59
C VAL A 168 13.64 18.89 21.91
N VAL A 169 14.78 19.57 21.88
CA VAL A 169 14.88 20.98 22.31
C VAL A 169 15.74 21.81 21.36
N THR A 170 15.56 23.13 21.41
CA THR A 170 16.52 24.10 20.86
C THR A 170 17.29 24.77 22.00
N GLU A 171 18.22 25.66 21.65
CA GLU A 171 18.98 26.48 22.59
C GLU A 171 18.09 27.21 23.61
N ALA A 172 16.88 27.63 23.19
CA ALA A 172 15.93 28.36 24.03
C ALA A 172 15.51 27.60 25.30
N PHE A 173 15.59 26.26 25.30
CA PHE A 173 15.18 25.43 26.44
C PHE A 173 16.36 24.85 27.24
N LEU A 174 17.61 25.15 26.87
CA LEU A 174 18.79 24.67 27.61
C LEU A 174 18.79 25.12 29.09
N PRO A 175 18.44 26.37 29.44
CA PRO A 175 18.36 26.76 30.85
C PRO A 175 17.36 25.93 31.65
N LEU A 176 16.24 25.53 31.04
CA LEU A 176 15.26 24.63 31.66
C LEU A 176 15.83 23.22 31.82
N MET A 177 16.52 22.68 30.81
CA MET A 177 17.16 21.36 30.88
C MET A 177 18.21 21.31 32.01
N GLU A 178 19.04 22.35 32.12
CA GLU A 178 20.04 22.51 33.18
C GLU A 178 19.40 22.62 34.57
N LYS A 179 18.37 23.46 34.70
CA LYS A 179 17.58 23.60 35.94
C LYS A 179 17.02 22.26 36.42
N LEU A 180 16.60 21.42 35.47
CA LEU A 180 16.09 20.08 35.76
C LEU A 180 17.21 19.03 35.89
N GLY A 181 18.48 19.37 35.66
CA GLY A 181 19.58 18.40 35.72
C GLY A 181 19.46 17.30 34.67
N LEU A 182 18.83 17.58 33.53
CA LEU A 182 18.85 16.71 32.36
C LEU A 182 20.19 16.89 31.64
N LYS A 183 20.71 15.81 31.04
CA LYS A 183 21.97 15.84 30.29
C LYS A 183 21.73 15.77 28.79
N PRO A 184 22.59 16.40 27.97
CA PRO A 184 22.51 16.26 26.52
C PRO A 184 22.88 14.83 26.13
N VAL A 185 22.05 14.17 25.32
CA VAL A 185 22.35 12.87 24.69
C VAL A 185 22.93 13.04 23.29
N ALA A 186 22.56 14.14 22.62
CA ALA A 186 23.09 14.54 21.33
C ALA A 186 22.92 16.06 21.15
N ASP A 187 23.81 16.67 20.38
CA ASP A 187 23.73 18.07 19.96
C ASP A 187 24.02 18.14 18.46
N PHE A 188 23.05 18.62 17.69
CA PHE A 188 23.11 18.71 16.24
C PHE A 188 23.36 20.13 15.72
N ARG A 189 23.50 21.11 16.61
CA ARG A 189 23.82 22.49 16.22
C ARG A 189 25.10 22.53 15.41
N GLY A 190 25.04 23.12 14.21
CA GLY A 190 26.18 23.25 13.29
C GLY A 190 26.60 21.96 12.59
N LYS A 191 26.18 20.78 13.08
CA LYS A 191 26.65 19.47 12.61
C LYS A 191 26.32 19.18 11.15
N PHE A 192 25.15 19.64 10.71
CA PHE A 192 24.58 19.32 9.41
C PHE A 192 24.54 20.51 8.44
N ARG A 193 25.13 21.66 8.80
CA ARG A 193 25.14 22.84 7.94
C ARG A 193 25.87 22.56 6.64
N GLY A 194 25.25 22.90 5.52
CA GLY A 194 25.79 22.68 4.18
C GLY A 194 25.73 21.22 3.69
N LYS A 195 25.10 20.31 4.45
CA LYS A 195 24.85 18.93 4.00
C LYS A 195 23.48 18.82 3.32
N SER A 196 23.41 17.94 2.34
CA SER A 196 22.12 17.52 1.76
C SER A 196 21.33 16.63 2.72
N ASP A 197 20.01 16.58 2.56
CA ASP A 197 19.15 15.68 3.34
C ASP A 197 19.56 14.22 3.17
N ARG A 198 19.92 13.79 1.94
CA ARG A 198 20.56 12.49 1.68
C ARG A 198 21.74 12.21 2.61
N GLU A 199 22.67 13.15 2.81
CA GLU A 199 23.83 12.96 3.69
C GLU A 199 23.44 12.91 5.16
N ILE A 200 22.46 13.72 5.57
CA ILE A 200 21.97 13.79 6.95
C ILE A 200 21.27 12.48 7.32
N PHE A 201 20.36 12.00 6.47
CA PHE A 201 19.65 10.75 6.71
C PHE A 201 20.53 9.52 6.51
N GLN A 202 21.53 9.56 5.63
CA GLN A 202 22.54 8.48 5.58
C GLN A 202 23.30 8.39 6.91
N TRP A 203 23.73 9.53 7.46
CA TRP A 203 24.37 9.56 8.77
C TRP A 203 23.43 9.04 9.86
N ALA A 204 22.17 9.47 9.88
CA ALA A 204 21.19 9.02 10.86
C ALA A 204 20.90 7.52 10.74
N TYR A 205 20.83 7.01 9.51
CA TYR A 205 20.69 5.58 9.22
C TYR A 205 21.88 4.81 9.83
N ASP A 206 23.12 5.21 9.52
CA ASP A 206 24.31 4.52 9.99
C ASP A 206 24.42 4.50 11.53
N GLN A 207 23.94 5.54 12.21
CA GLN A 207 24.02 5.65 13.67
C GLN A 207 22.86 4.96 14.41
N TYR A 208 21.63 5.10 13.91
CA TYR A 208 20.42 4.82 14.70
C TYR A 208 19.55 3.71 14.12
N TRP A 209 19.59 3.49 12.80
CA TRP A 209 18.72 2.50 12.14
C TRP A 209 18.79 1.09 12.73
N PRO A 210 19.95 0.54 13.15
CA PRO A 210 20.02 -0.81 13.74
C PRO A 210 19.21 -1.00 15.03
N ARG A 211 18.84 0.10 15.71
CA ARG A 211 18.07 0.10 16.96
C ARG A 211 16.61 0.50 16.77
N CYS A 212 16.24 0.96 15.58
CA CYS A 212 14.88 1.40 15.28
C CYS A 212 13.97 0.20 15.05
N SER A 213 12.67 0.43 15.21
CA SER A 213 11.64 -0.54 14.85
C SER A 213 11.78 -1.02 13.40
N ARG A 214 11.40 -2.27 13.17
CA ARG A 214 11.23 -2.88 11.84
C ARG A 214 9.76 -3.09 11.48
N ASP A 215 8.85 -2.73 12.37
CA ASP A 215 7.39 -2.82 12.20
C ASP A 215 6.73 -1.44 12.00
N TYR A 216 7.47 -0.36 12.30
CA TYR A 216 6.99 1.01 12.19
C TYR A 216 8.08 1.93 11.62
N LEU A 217 7.74 2.63 10.54
CA LEU A 217 8.53 3.71 9.93
C LEU A 217 7.69 4.99 9.93
N VAL A 218 8.31 6.15 10.17
CA VAL A 218 7.56 7.42 10.21
C VAL A 218 8.15 8.43 9.24
N TYR A 219 7.32 8.90 8.31
CA TYR A 219 7.64 9.94 7.37
C TYR A 219 7.11 11.28 7.89
N LEU A 220 7.99 12.19 8.27
CA LEU A 220 7.66 13.52 8.80
C LEU A 220 7.84 14.60 7.72
N GLY A 221 7.36 14.27 6.52
CA GLY A 221 7.34 15.15 5.35
C GLY A 221 6.18 16.13 5.41
N GLU A 222 5.34 16.07 4.39
CA GLU A 222 4.21 16.93 4.08
C GLU A 222 4.63 18.38 3.81
N PHE A 223 4.99 19.11 4.86
CA PHE A 223 5.41 20.50 4.78
C PHE A 223 6.94 20.63 4.76
N CYS A 224 7.42 21.50 3.87
CA CYS A 224 8.81 21.96 3.83
C CYS A 224 8.96 23.41 4.25
N THR A 225 7.83 24.12 4.33
CA THR A 225 7.68 25.50 4.76
C THR A 225 6.48 25.60 5.70
N GLY A 226 6.52 26.52 6.66
CA GLY A 226 5.32 26.88 7.42
C GLY A 226 4.37 27.75 6.61
N LEU A 227 3.27 28.15 7.24
CA LEU A 227 2.17 28.87 6.57
C LEU A 227 2.55 30.27 6.06
N LYS A 228 3.63 30.88 6.57
CA LYS A 228 4.09 32.21 6.14
C LYS A 228 5.24 32.11 5.13
N GLY A 229 5.53 30.89 4.64
CA GLY A 229 6.57 30.61 3.64
C GLY A 229 7.98 30.49 4.21
N GLY A 230 8.18 30.63 5.53
CA GLY A 230 9.45 30.36 6.18
C GLY A 230 9.70 28.87 6.40
N PRO A 231 10.90 28.45 6.82
CA PRO A 231 11.15 27.06 7.24
C PRO A 231 10.16 26.67 8.35
N GLY A 232 9.43 25.57 8.17
CA GLY A 232 8.42 25.10 9.12
C GLY A 232 7.95 23.68 8.81
N LYS A 233 7.39 23.03 9.82
CA LYS A 233 6.88 21.65 9.76
C LYS A 233 5.76 21.45 10.78
N ARG A 234 4.89 20.48 10.55
CA ARG A 234 3.80 20.11 11.46
C ARG A 234 3.83 18.61 11.82
N PRO A 235 4.88 18.12 12.50
CA PRO A 235 5.15 16.69 12.65
C PRO A 235 4.41 16.11 13.87
N ALA A 236 3.10 16.27 13.95
CA ALA A 236 2.34 15.87 15.13
C ALA A 236 2.45 14.36 15.42
N VAL A 237 2.52 13.52 14.39
CA VAL A 237 2.64 12.04 14.50
C VAL A 237 4.01 11.58 15.04
N ALA A 238 4.95 12.50 15.25
CA ALA A 238 6.25 12.18 15.84
C ALA A 238 6.12 11.70 17.30
N ASP A 239 5.03 12.01 18.00
CA ASP A 239 4.73 11.45 19.31
C ASP A 239 4.63 9.91 19.26
N PHE A 240 3.98 9.37 18.22
CA PHE A 240 3.86 7.94 17.95
C PHE A 240 5.19 7.32 17.53
N ALA A 241 5.98 8.04 16.72
CA ALA A 241 7.33 7.60 16.35
C ALA A 241 8.19 7.31 17.59
N ILE A 242 8.11 8.16 18.61
CA ILE A 242 8.81 8.00 19.89
C ILE A 242 8.34 6.76 20.65
N VAL A 243 7.02 6.56 20.75
CA VAL A 243 6.45 5.37 21.41
C VAL A 243 6.92 4.09 20.72
N LYS A 244 6.90 4.06 19.39
CA LYS A 244 7.27 2.90 18.58
C LYS A 244 8.77 2.75 18.33
N ARG A 245 9.59 3.72 18.77
CA ARG A 245 11.03 3.78 18.46
C ARG A 245 11.29 3.68 16.95
N ALA A 246 10.45 4.35 16.18
CA ALA A 246 10.52 4.36 14.73
C ALA A 246 11.65 5.27 14.25
N PHE A 247 12.16 4.98 13.05
CA PHE A 247 13.04 5.90 12.35
C PHE A 247 12.19 7.00 11.69
N CYS A 248 12.61 8.24 11.84
CA CYS A 248 11.94 9.41 11.27
C CYS A 248 12.72 9.94 10.06
N THR A 249 12.04 10.11 8.92
CA THR A 249 12.66 10.63 7.70
C THR A 249 11.67 11.42 6.84
N ASP A 250 12.14 12.09 5.79
CA ASP A 250 11.33 12.66 4.71
C ASP A 250 12.05 12.53 3.35
N LEU A 251 12.80 11.43 3.17
CA LEU A 251 13.56 11.14 1.96
C LEU A 251 12.66 11.00 0.73
N SER A 252 13.06 11.61 -0.39
CA SER A 252 12.33 11.54 -1.66
C SER A 252 12.16 10.11 -2.18
N ALA A 253 10.94 9.79 -2.61
CA ALA A 253 10.60 8.63 -3.41
C ALA A 253 10.60 8.90 -4.92
N MET A 254 10.99 10.10 -5.36
CA MET A 254 11.11 10.46 -6.78
C MET A 254 12.31 9.76 -7.44
N PRO A 255 12.13 8.93 -8.48
CA PRO A 255 13.24 8.20 -9.11
C PRO A 255 14.38 9.08 -9.66
N ALA A 256 14.06 10.34 -10.01
CA ALA A 256 15.04 11.31 -10.49
C ALA A 256 16.00 11.78 -9.37
N ASP A 257 15.57 11.81 -8.12
CA ASP A 257 16.45 12.01 -6.96
C ASP A 257 17.17 10.71 -6.61
N THR A 258 18.12 10.30 -7.45
CA THR A 258 18.77 8.99 -7.32
C THR A 258 19.51 8.78 -5.99
N GLY A 259 19.80 9.85 -5.24
CA GLY A 259 20.46 9.79 -3.94
C GLY A 259 19.50 9.43 -2.83
N GLU A 260 18.45 10.24 -2.65
CA GLU A 260 17.43 10.01 -1.63
C GLU A 260 16.61 8.76 -1.94
N TYR A 261 16.21 8.57 -3.21
CA TYR A 261 15.43 7.41 -3.66
C TYR A 261 16.10 6.09 -3.27
N ARG A 262 17.42 5.95 -3.48
CA ARG A 262 18.16 4.73 -3.15
C ARG A 262 18.17 4.46 -1.65
N LEU A 263 18.28 5.51 -0.82
CA LEU A 263 18.28 5.37 0.62
C LEU A 263 16.88 5.06 1.15
N ALA A 264 15.83 5.74 0.67
CA ALA A 264 14.43 5.46 0.98
C ALA A 264 14.08 4.01 0.62
N ASN A 265 14.40 3.59 -0.61
CA ASN A 265 14.19 2.22 -1.07
C ASN A 265 14.95 1.20 -0.20
N LYS A 266 16.18 1.51 0.23
CA LYS A 266 16.94 0.63 1.12
C LYS A 266 16.26 0.50 2.49
N ILE A 267 15.88 1.61 3.10
CA ILE A 267 15.18 1.63 4.39
C ILE A 267 13.90 0.80 4.33
N MET A 268 13.06 1.04 3.31
CA MET A 268 11.81 0.29 3.14
C MET A 268 12.04 -1.19 2.87
N SER A 269 13.08 -1.56 2.11
CA SER A 269 13.42 -2.97 1.85
C SER A 269 13.90 -3.76 3.08
N GLU A 270 14.34 -3.05 4.13
CA GLU A 270 14.84 -3.65 5.38
C GLU A 270 13.76 -3.75 6.46
N MET A 271 12.55 -3.24 6.21
CA MET A 271 11.39 -3.39 7.09
C MET A 271 10.83 -4.81 7.04
N HIS A 272 10.10 -5.21 8.09
CA HIS A 272 9.32 -6.44 8.04
C HIS A 272 8.18 -6.31 7.03
N HIS A 273 7.82 -7.41 6.38
CA HIS A 273 6.65 -7.44 5.52
C HIS A 273 5.39 -7.07 6.31
N TYR A 274 4.50 -6.29 5.69
CA TYR A 274 3.28 -5.75 6.29
C TYR A 274 3.52 -4.79 7.48
N ALA A 275 4.75 -4.29 7.64
CA ALA A 275 5.02 -3.21 8.56
C ALA A 275 4.28 -1.93 8.14
N TYR A 276 3.98 -1.09 9.14
CA TYR A 276 3.25 0.14 8.93
C TYR A 276 4.18 1.33 8.73
N VAL A 277 3.84 2.17 7.76
CA VAL A 277 4.39 3.52 7.59
C VAL A 277 3.35 4.51 8.08
N TYR A 278 3.75 5.49 8.88
CA TYR A 278 2.91 6.59 9.36
C TYR A 278 3.45 7.93 8.88
N GLY A 279 2.57 8.92 8.78
CA GLY A 279 2.93 10.25 8.32
C GLY A 279 2.87 10.35 6.80
N TRP A 280 3.56 11.32 6.20
CA TRP A 280 3.41 11.59 4.77
C TRP A 280 4.70 11.93 4.05
N HIS A 281 4.70 11.65 2.75
CA HIS A 281 5.75 12.06 1.83
C HIS A 281 5.89 13.58 1.78
N SER A 282 6.95 14.08 1.17
CA SER A 282 7.25 15.51 1.20
C SER A 282 6.78 16.19 -0.08
N TYR A 283 5.78 17.09 -0.01
CA TYR A 283 5.24 17.77 -1.20
C TYR A 283 6.27 18.61 -1.97
N CYS A 284 7.44 18.90 -1.38
CA CYS A 284 8.53 19.59 -2.07
C CYS A 284 9.56 18.66 -2.73
N LYS A 285 9.47 17.33 -2.52
CA LYS A 285 10.48 16.36 -2.97
C LYS A 285 9.95 15.28 -3.89
N ASP A 286 8.72 14.84 -3.68
CA ASP A 286 8.10 13.73 -4.38
C ASP A 286 6.58 13.87 -4.39
N LYS A 287 5.92 12.92 -5.04
CA LYS A 287 4.47 12.83 -5.10
C LYS A 287 3.92 11.58 -4.43
N GLU A 288 2.62 11.59 -4.13
CA GLU A 288 1.91 10.47 -3.52
C GLU A 288 2.09 9.19 -4.36
N GLU A 289 1.92 9.28 -5.67
CA GLU A 289 2.07 8.12 -6.56
C GLU A 289 3.47 7.48 -6.47
N GLU A 290 4.51 8.28 -6.27
CA GLU A 290 5.89 7.81 -6.18
C GLU A 290 6.15 7.15 -4.83
N HIS A 291 5.70 7.79 -3.75
CA HIS A 291 5.86 7.32 -2.38
C HIS A 291 5.12 6.00 -2.14
N ILE A 292 3.82 5.96 -2.47
CA ILE A 292 2.99 4.78 -2.25
C ILE A 292 3.42 3.64 -3.18
N THR A 293 3.89 3.93 -4.41
CA THR A 293 4.47 2.90 -5.28
C THR A 293 5.73 2.28 -4.68
N MET A 294 6.66 3.09 -4.15
CA MET A 294 7.88 2.56 -3.53
C MET A 294 7.54 1.69 -2.32
N LEU A 295 6.66 2.18 -1.44
CA LEU A 295 6.19 1.48 -0.25
C LEU A 295 5.52 0.15 -0.63
N SER A 296 4.62 0.16 -1.61
CA SER A 296 3.88 -1.02 -2.08
C SER A 296 4.82 -2.12 -2.57
N ARG A 297 5.87 -1.77 -3.33
CA ARG A 297 6.88 -2.72 -3.85
C ARG A 297 7.61 -3.48 -2.74
N HIS A 298 7.69 -2.93 -1.54
CA HIS A 298 8.32 -3.57 -0.38
C HIS A 298 7.31 -4.26 0.55
N SER A 299 6.08 -4.50 0.09
CA SER A 299 5.01 -5.12 0.87
C SER A 299 4.71 -4.41 2.20
N LEU A 300 4.83 -3.08 2.20
CA LEU A 300 4.52 -2.25 3.35
C LEU A 300 3.10 -1.70 3.24
N ILE A 301 2.57 -1.17 4.35
CA ILE A 301 1.23 -0.58 4.39
C ILE A 301 1.34 0.83 4.97
N MET A 302 0.85 1.83 4.24
CA MET A 302 0.65 3.16 4.80
C MET A 302 -0.54 3.09 5.76
N ALA A 303 -0.31 3.33 7.04
CA ALA A 303 -1.34 3.31 8.06
C ALA A 303 -2.25 4.53 7.93
N GLU A 304 -1.69 5.71 8.20
CA GLU A 304 -2.37 6.98 8.04
C GLU A 304 -1.39 7.97 7.37
N GLY A 305 -1.94 8.72 6.41
CA GLY A 305 -1.20 9.52 5.45
C GLY A 305 -1.11 11.02 5.73
N LEU A 306 -0.82 11.48 6.94
CA LEU A 306 -0.51 12.89 7.25
C LEU A 306 0.54 12.99 8.37
N ALA A 307 1.58 13.81 8.18
CA ALA A 307 2.53 14.09 9.25
C ALA A 307 1.86 14.90 10.39
N GLU A 308 0.78 15.60 10.08
CA GLU A 308 -0.10 16.34 10.99
C GLU A 308 -0.98 15.46 11.90
N LEU A 309 -1.02 14.13 11.75
CA LEU A 309 -1.87 13.26 12.56
C LEU A 309 -1.55 13.39 14.07
N PRO A 310 -2.47 13.91 14.90
CA PRO A 310 -2.15 14.29 16.27
C PRO A 310 -2.44 13.16 17.28
N ASN A 311 -1.76 13.25 18.43
CA ASN A 311 -2.10 12.51 19.66
C ASN A 311 -2.11 10.97 19.52
N MET A 312 -1.44 10.38 18.53
CA MET A 312 -1.49 8.93 18.32
C MET A 312 -0.83 8.14 19.45
N SER A 313 0.17 8.71 20.12
CA SER A 313 0.73 8.14 21.35
C SER A 313 -0.31 8.06 22.47
N PHE A 314 -1.24 9.02 22.55
CA PHE A 314 -2.33 9.01 23.52
C PHE A 314 -3.41 8.01 23.09
N HIS A 315 -3.88 8.11 21.84
CA HIS A 315 -4.95 7.27 21.31
C HIS A 315 -4.62 5.78 21.41
N GLY A 316 -3.36 5.39 21.18
CA GLY A 316 -2.91 4.00 21.31
C GLY A 316 -2.93 3.43 22.73
N GLN A 317 -3.08 4.26 23.76
CA GLN A 317 -3.19 3.82 25.16
C GLN A 317 -4.65 3.71 25.63
N VAL A 318 -5.59 4.33 24.91
CA VAL A 318 -7.00 4.32 25.29
C VAL A 318 -7.70 3.13 24.66
N ARG A 319 -8.14 2.19 25.51
CA ARG A 319 -8.93 1.03 25.09
C ARG A 319 -10.39 1.43 24.87
N VAL A 320 -11.08 0.65 24.03
CA VAL A 320 -12.54 0.72 23.92
C VAL A 320 -13.21 0.47 25.27
N SER A 321 -14.39 1.04 25.45
CA SER A 321 -15.23 0.77 26.62
C SER A 321 -15.65 -0.70 26.67
N ALA A 322 -15.77 -1.27 27.88
CA ALA A 322 -16.01 -2.71 28.05
C ALA A 322 -17.33 -3.21 27.43
N ASP A 323 -18.32 -2.34 27.30
CA ASP A 323 -19.63 -2.62 26.72
C ASP A 323 -19.69 -2.35 25.20
N PHE A 324 -18.64 -1.77 24.62
CA PHE A 324 -18.62 -1.41 23.21
C PHE A 324 -18.34 -2.60 22.29
N LYS A 325 -18.99 -2.60 21.14
CA LYS A 325 -18.74 -3.51 20.03
C LYS A 325 -18.75 -2.71 18.74
N PHE A 326 -17.80 -2.99 17.86
CA PHE A 326 -17.80 -2.42 16.51
C PHE A 326 -18.95 -3.01 15.71
N LYS A 327 -20.06 -2.25 15.69
CA LYS A 327 -21.26 -2.54 14.92
C LYS A 327 -21.72 -1.22 14.32
N GLN A 328 -21.87 -1.18 13.01
CA GLN A 328 -22.34 0.03 12.34
C GLN A 328 -23.78 0.33 12.73
N LYS A 329 -24.08 1.63 12.93
CA LYS A 329 -25.45 2.12 13.15
C LYS A 329 -26.20 2.35 11.84
N GLY A 330 -25.47 2.47 10.74
CA GLY A 330 -26.02 2.70 9.40
C GLY A 330 -27.13 1.71 9.06
N THR A 331 -28.33 2.22 8.78
CA THR A 331 -29.48 1.39 8.40
C THR A 331 -29.53 1.19 6.90
N PHE A 332 -29.84 -0.03 6.45
CA PHE A 332 -29.95 -0.35 5.03
C PHE A 332 -31.01 -1.42 4.81
N ASN A 333 -31.58 -1.49 3.60
CA ASN A 333 -32.47 -2.57 3.21
C ASN A 333 -31.66 -3.76 2.67
N SER A 334 -31.73 -4.91 3.34
CA SER A 334 -31.04 -6.13 2.89
C SER A 334 -31.74 -6.85 1.74
N ASN A 335 -33.01 -6.52 1.46
CA ASN A 335 -33.77 -7.02 0.33
C ASN A 335 -34.48 -5.91 -0.45
N PRO A 336 -33.71 -5.01 -1.10
CA PRO A 336 -34.26 -3.87 -1.81
C PRO A 336 -35.03 -4.28 -3.07
N VAL A 337 -36.13 -3.56 -3.35
CA VAL A 337 -36.87 -3.66 -4.61
C VAL A 337 -36.18 -2.78 -5.65
N ILE A 338 -35.53 -3.42 -6.62
CA ILE A 338 -34.72 -2.72 -7.63
C ILE A 338 -35.62 -2.20 -8.75
N LYS A 339 -35.74 -0.87 -8.84
CA LYS A 339 -36.56 -0.15 -9.83
C LYS A 339 -35.72 0.25 -11.04
N GLN A 340 -36.38 0.79 -12.07
CA GLN A 340 -35.74 1.35 -13.25
C GLN A 340 -35.26 2.78 -12.99
N LYS A 341 -34.22 2.93 -12.17
CA LYS A 341 -33.69 4.21 -11.68
C LYS A 341 -32.17 4.32 -11.81
N VAL A 342 -31.64 5.52 -11.60
CA VAL A 342 -30.22 5.76 -11.33
C VAL A 342 -30.02 5.71 -9.82
N TYR A 343 -29.29 4.72 -9.35
CA TYR A 343 -28.90 4.60 -7.95
C TYR A 343 -27.55 5.27 -7.73
N LEU A 344 -27.46 6.10 -6.70
CA LEU A 344 -26.24 6.76 -6.27
C LEU A 344 -25.83 6.23 -4.90
N THR A 345 -24.52 6.04 -4.71
CA THR A 345 -23.92 5.98 -3.37
C THR A 345 -22.83 7.03 -3.30
N LEU A 346 -22.81 7.80 -2.22
CA LEU A 346 -21.84 8.87 -1.98
C LEU A 346 -20.79 8.35 -1.01
N ILE A 347 -19.51 8.41 -1.36
CA ILE A 347 -18.41 7.99 -0.51
C ILE A 347 -17.48 9.18 -0.32
N GLN A 348 -17.28 9.62 0.91
CA GLN A 348 -16.29 10.63 1.22
C GLN A 348 -14.92 10.03 1.44
N SER A 349 -13.94 10.68 0.83
CA SER A 349 -12.54 10.27 0.79
C SER A 349 -11.72 10.64 2.01
N ASP A 350 -10.50 10.10 2.04
CA ASP A 350 -9.39 10.43 2.96
C ASP A 350 -9.67 10.04 4.41
N GLY A 351 -10.47 8.97 4.57
CA GLY A 351 -10.62 8.28 5.85
C GLY A 351 -11.37 9.06 6.93
N MET A 352 -11.27 8.55 8.15
CA MET A 352 -11.75 9.24 9.36
C MET A 352 -10.68 10.22 9.86
N GLY A 353 -11.11 11.31 10.49
CA GLY A 353 -10.18 12.31 11.08
C GLY A 353 -10.22 13.62 10.33
N ILE A 354 -9.99 13.58 9.02
CA ILE A 354 -10.06 14.79 8.20
C ILE A 354 -11.41 14.95 7.49
N GLY A 355 -11.68 16.17 7.03
CA GLY A 355 -12.87 16.49 6.24
C GLY A 355 -14.13 16.77 7.05
N SER A 356 -15.27 16.24 6.56
CA SER A 356 -16.58 16.81 6.87
C SER A 356 -17.40 16.13 7.98
N TRP A 357 -16.80 15.26 8.81
CA TRP A 357 -17.53 14.54 9.88
C TRP A 357 -18.27 15.46 10.86
N SER A 358 -17.68 16.62 11.18
CA SER A 358 -18.24 17.61 12.11
C SER A 358 -18.95 18.77 11.41
N LYS A 359 -19.20 18.68 10.10
CA LYS A 359 -19.80 19.75 9.29
C LYS A 359 -21.34 19.63 9.20
N PRO A 360 -22.05 20.71 8.81
CA PRO A 360 -23.51 20.69 8.65
C PRO A 360 -24.03 19.66 7.65
N GLY A 361 -25.33 19.35 7.74
CA GLY A 361 -26.02 18.42 6.84
C GLY A 361 -25.78 16.92 7.14
N ARG A 362 -24.80 16.58 7.97
CA ARG A 362 -24.50 15.18 8.31
C ARG A 362 -25.72 14.50 8.94
N GLY A 363 -26.05 13.32 8.43
CA GLY A 363 -27.20 12.52 8.85
C GLY A 363 -28.49 12.79 8.07
N GLU A 364 -28.52 13.77 7.17
CA GLU A 364 -29.72 14.09 6.37
C GLU A 364 -29.94 13.16 5.17
N ILE A 365 -28.86 12.56 4.63
CA ILE A 365 -28.88 11.60 3.52
C ILE A 365 -27.93 10.44 3.82
N PRO A 366 -28.17 9.23 3.26
CA PRO A 366 -27.22 8.12 3.34
C PRO A 366 -25.86 8.53 2.78
N TYR A 367 -24.79 8.26 3.53
CA TYR A 367 -23.46 8.73 3.21
C TYR A 367 -22.39 7.74 3.67
N GLY A 368 -21.45 7.43 2.78
CA GLY A 368 -20.32 6.54 3.03
C GLY A 368 -19.10 7.32 3.50
N TRP A 369 -18.37 6.75 4.47
CA TRP A 369 -17.12 7.27 5.01
C TRP A 369 -16.07 6.18 4.94
N GLU A 370 -14.91 6.48 4.37
CA GLU A 370 -13.74 5.62 4.47
C GLU A 370 -13.31 5.49 5.93
N ALA A 371 -13.08 4.27 6.39
CA ALA A 371 -12.63 4.00 7.75
C ALA A 371 -11.12 3.78 7.77
N ASN A 372 -10.46 4.20 8.85
CA ASN A 372 -9.05 3.90 9.10
C ASN A 372 -8.96 2.56 9.84
N GLU A 373 -8.80 1.44 9.14
CA GLU A 373 -8.92 0.11 9.74
C GLU A 373 -7.77 -0.25 10.69
N GLU A 374 -6.59 0.29 10.44
CA GLU A 374 -5.41 0.12 11.28
C GLU A 374 -5.56 0.77 12.67
N TRP A 375 -6.43 1.78 12.81
CA TRP A 375 -6.80 2.32 14.12
C TRP A 375 -7.46 1.27 15.02
N PHE A 376 -7.94 0.14 14.49
CA PHE A 376 -8.44 -0.97 15.31
C PHE A 376 -7.36 -1.45 16.29
N GLU A 377 -6.09 -1.36 15.89
CA GLU A 377 -4.94 -1.72 16.71
C GLU A 377 -4.29 -0.50 17.37
N THR A 378 -4.21 0.64 16.66
CA THR A 378 -3.40 1.78 17.09
C THR A 378 -4.15 2.95 17.71
N ALA A 379 -5.47 3.03 17.53
CA ALA A 379 -6.32 4.07 18.12
C ALA A 379 -7.78 3.58 18.34
N PRO A 380 -8.01 2.44 19.04
CA PRO A 380 -9.31 1.77 19.03
C PRO A 380 -10.43 2.59 19.70
N ALA A 381 -10.11 3.40 20.70
CA ALA A 381 -11.09 4.30 21.31
C ALA A 381 -11.41 5.53 20.45
N LEU A 382 -10.50 5.94 19.55
CA LEU A 382 -10.81 6.97 18.56
C LEU A 382 -11.79 6.43 17.51
N LEU A 383 -11.60 5.18 17.06
CA LEU A 383 -12.63 4.53 16.24
C LEU A 383 -13.97 4.40 17.00
N GLN A 384 -13.95 4.05 18.30
CA GLN A 384 -15.17 4.03 19.10
C GLN A 384 -15.92 5.37 19.05
N PHE A 385 -15.20 6.51 19.12
CA PHE A 385 -15.80 7.84 19.00
C PHE A 385 -16.60 7.98 17.69
N TYR A 386 -16.06 7.55 16.55
CA TYR A 386 -16.79 7.62 15.28
C TYR A 386 -18.03 6.72 15.27
N TYR A 387 -17.92 5.47 15.76
CA TYR A 387 -19.05 4.55 15.81
C TYR A 387 -20.16 5.01 16.76
N GLU A 388 -19.82 5.57 17.92
CA GLU A 388 -20.80 6.06 18.87
C GLU A 388 -21.41 7.40 18.47
N THR A 389 -20.69 8.23 17.71
CA THR A 389 -21.23 9.49 17.18
C THR A 389 -21.97 9.33 15.86
N ALA A 390 -21.79 8.22 15.13
CA ALA A 390 -22.50 7.91 13.88
C ALA A 390 -24.03 8.02 14.01
N THR A 391 -24.65 8.57 12.96
CA THR A 391 -26.09 8.59 12.72
C THR A 391 -26.54 7.33 11.98
N PRO A 392 -27.84 7.04 11.86
CA PRO A 392 -28.35 5.94 11.04
C PRO A 392 -28.05 6.05 9.54
N ASN A 393 -27.60 7.21 9.06
CA ASN A 393 -27.24 7.47 7.67
C ASN A 393 -25.72 7.51 7.44
N ASP A 394 -24.91 7.36 8.49
CA ASP A 394 -23.46 7.22 8.36
C ASP A 394 -23.10 5.74 8.16
N HIS A 395 -22.40 5.45 7.07
CA HIS A 395 -21.95 4.11 6.70
C HIS A 395 -20.44 4.08 6.55
N PHE A 396 -19.78 3.20 7.28
CA PHE A 396 -18.34 3.00 7.18
C PHE A 396 -18.02 1.94 6.12
N ILE A 397 -17.00 2.20 5.31
CA ILE A 397 -16.44 1.25 4.34
C ILE A 397 -14.96 1.03 4.65
N GLY A 398 -14.41 -0.12 4.25
CA GLY A 398 -12.96 -0.28 4.24
C GLY A 398 -12.36 0.50 3.06
N SER A 399 -11.17 1.07 3.22
CA SER A 399 -10.45 1.88 2.25
C SER A 399 -9.08 2.26 2.82
N LEU A 400 -8.06 2.48 2.02
CA LEU A 400 -7.71 1.97 0.69
C LEU A 400 -6.37 1.27 0.92
N SER A 401 -5.84 0.33 0.15
CA SER A 401 -6.52 -0.66 -0.68
C SER A 401 -6.34 -2.04 -0.02
N GLY A 402 -6.40 -2.06 1.30
CA GLY A 402 -6.11 -3.22 2.14
C GLY A 402 -6.28 -2.81 3.61
N PRO A 403 -5.47 -3.35 4.54
CA PRO A 403 -5.58 -3.02 5.97
C PRO A 403 -4.92 -1.66 6.30
N GLY A 404 -5.11 -0.69 5.41
CA GLY A 404 -4.31 0.52 5.18
C GLY A 404 -3.83 0.62 3.71
N TYR A 405 -3.16 1.73 3.40
CA TYR A 405 -2.91 2.24 2.05
C TYR A 405 -1.69 1.69 1.32
N PHE A 406 -1.96 1.13 0.14
CA PHE A 406 -1.01 0.68 -0.86
C PHE A 406 -1.67 0.60 -2.25
N TYR A 407 -0.85 0.48 -3.29
CA TYR A 407 -1.28 0.24 -4.67
C TYR A 407 -1.17 -1.23 -5.06
N PRO A 408 -2.30 -1.94 -5.26
CA PRO A 408 -2.30 -3.39 -5.48
C PRO A 408 -1.61 -3.86 -6.77
N LYS A 409 -1.47 -3.01 -7.80
CA LYS A 409 -0.70 -3.31 -9.02
C LYS A 409 0.80 -3.31 -8.74
N ALA A 410 1.29 -2.43 -7.87
CA ALA A 410 2.70 -2.38 -7.45
C ALA A 410 3.05 -3.31 -6.28
N TYR A 411 2.05 -3.81 -5.56
CA TYR A 411 2.23 -4.73 -4.45
C TYR A 411 2.70 -6.12 -4.94
N PRO A 412 3.71 -6.76 -4.32
CA PRO A 412 4.19 -8.06 -4.76
C PRO A 412 3.06 -9.10 -4.82
N PRO A 413 2.88 -9.80 -5.97
CA PRO A 413 1.72 -10.67 -6.19
C PRO A 413 1.59 -11.83 -5.20
N ASP A 414 2.71 -12.34 -4.67
CA ASP A 414 2.75 -13.40 -3.66
C ASP A 414 2.40 -12.89 -2.25
N MET A 415 2.62 -11.60 -2.01
CA MET A 415 2.37 -10.94 -0.72
C MET A 415 0.97 -10.31 -0.62
N LEU A 416 0.38 -9.87 -1.74
CA LEU A 416 -0.94 -9.25 -1.79
C LEU A 416 -2.04 -10.10 -1.13
N PRO A 417 -2.15 -11.43 -1.35
CA PRO A 417 -3.15 -12.27 -0.68
C PRO A 417 -3.10 -12.20 0.86
N GLY A 418 -1.90 -12.07 1.44
CA GLY A 418 -1.73 -11.96 2.88
C GLY A 418 -2.27 -10.65 3.44
N ALA A 419 -1.99 -9.52 2.76
CA ALA A 419 -2.53 -8.21 3.13
C ALA A 419 -4.06 -8.21 3.06
N LEU A 420 -4.64 -8.74 1.97
CA LEU A 420 -6.09 -8.77 1.77
C LEU A 420 -6.82 -9.66 2.79
N ARG A 421 -6.22 -10.77 3.25
CA ARG A 421 -6.80 -11.58 4.34
C ARG A 421 -6.75 -10.88 5.70
N ARG A 422 -5.73 -10.05 5.94
CA ARG A 422 -5.67 -9.18 7.12
C ARG A 422 -6.81 -8.17 7.07
N GLU A 423 -7.02 -7.57 5.90
CA GLU A 423 -8.10 -6.62 5.69
C GLU A 423 -9.49 -7.26 5.88
N ASP A 424 -9.76 -8.41 5.27
CA ASP A 424 -11.01 -9.16 5.50
C ASP A 424 -11.28 -9.43 6.99
N THR A 425 -10.22 -9.66 7.76
CA THR A 425 -10.32 -9.86 9.20
C THR A 425 -10.67 -8.55 9.93
N LEU A 426 -10.09 -7.42 9.54
CA LEU A 426 -10.42 -6.11 10.09
C LEU A 426 -11.85 -5.72 9.74
N MET A 427 -12.26 -5.84 8.47
CA MET A 427 -13.63 -5.60 8.03
C MET A 427 -14.65 -6.40 8.85
N ARG A 428 -14.41 -7.69 9.08
CA ARG A 428 -15.30 -8.52 9.93
C ARG A 428 -15.36 -8.04 11.38
N LYS A 429 -14.22 -7.62 11.95
CA LYS A 429 -14.15 -7.10 13.32
C LYS A 429 -14.83 -5.74 13.44
N MET A 430 -14.76 -4.93 12.40
CA MET A 430 -15.27 -3.56 12.36
C MET A 430 -16.69 -3.47 11.78
N ASP A 431 -17.28 -4.59 11.35
CA ASP A 431 -18.59 -4.62 10.68
C ASP A 431 -18.62 -3.81 9.37
N LEU A 432 -17.51 -3.79 8.63
CA LEU A 432 -17.41 -3.20 7.28
C LEU A 432 -17.81 -4.24 6.22
N HIS A 433 -18.55 -3.81 5.19
CA HIS A 433 -19.10 -4.72 4.17
C HIS A 433 -18.81 -4.27 2.74
N VAL A 434 -18.26 -3.08 2.54
CA VAL A 434 -17.84 -2.55 1.24
C VAL A 434 -16.38 -2.15 1.39
N HIS A 435 -15.56 -2.37 0.36
CA HIS A 435 -14.15 -2.00 0.38
C HIS A 435 -13.77 -1.18 -0.86
N GLY A 436 -13.09 -0.06 -0.67
CA GLY A 436 -12.53 0.79 -1.72
C GLY A 436 -11.15 0.32 -2.15
N ILE A 437 -10.85 0.48 -3.44
CA ILE A 437 -9.55 0.13 -4.04
C ILE A 437 -9.06 1.33 -4.83
N MET A 438 -7.81 1.69 -4.64
CA MET A 438 -7.14 2.77 -5.35
C MET A 438 -5.78 2.32 -5.84
N ASP A 439 -5.45 2.70 -7.07
CA ASP A 439 -4.15 2.42 -7.65
C ASP A 439 -3.70 3.52 -8.61
N PHE A 440 -2.63 4.21 -8.25
CA PHE A 440 -1.93 5.15 -9.14
C PHE A 440 -0.48 4.76 -9.39
N SER A 441 -0.13 3.46 -9.30
CA SER A 441 1.27 3.07 -9.49
C SER A 441 1.80 3.25 -10.92
N GLU A 442 0.90 3.48 -11.87
CA GLU A 442 1.17 3.71 -13.30
C GLU A 442 0.51 5.02 -13.76
N GLY A 443 0.54 6.05 -12.92
CA GLY A 443 -0.12 7.32 -13.20
C GLY A 443 -0.04 8.32 -12.06
N ASP A 444 -0.85 9.36 -12.16
CA ASP A 444 -1.16 10.34 -11.12
C ASP A 444 -2.65 10.75 -11.21
N HIS A 445 -3.07 11.70 -10.37
CA HIS A 445 -4.45 12.20 -10.34
C HIS A 445 -4.91 12.90 -11.64
N ALA A 446 -3.99 13.28 -12.53
CA ALA A 446 -4.28 13.99 -13.78
C ALA A 446 -4.09 13.10 -15.01
N VAL A 447 -3.10 12.21 -15.02
CA VAL A 447 -2.72 11.36 -16.15
C VAL A 447 -2.31 9.97 -15.70
N GLY A 448 -2.78 8.93 -16.39
CA GLY A 448 -2.37 7.55 -16.13
C GLY A 448 -3.55 6.63 -15.93
N ASN A 449 -3.38 5.61 -15.09
CA ASN A 449 -4.25 4.44 -15.12
C ASN A 449 -4.64 3.92 -13.73
N ALA A 450 -5.89 4.20 -13.34
CA ALA A 450 -6.56 3.69 -12.15
C ALA A 450 -7.40 2.43 -12.41
N ASP A 451 -7.34 1.87 -13.62
CA ASP A 451 -7.99 0.59 -13.91
C ASP A 451 -7.17 -0.54 -13.28
N LEU A 452 -7.87 -1.56 -12.79
CA LEU A 452 -7.29 -2.74 -12.16
C LEU A 452 -7.27 -3.89 -13.16
N SER A 453 -6.21 -4.69 -13.08
CA SER A 453 -6.12 -5.90 -13.86
C SER A 453 -6.98 -7.02 -13.32
N LYS A 454 -7.25 -8.02 -14.17
CA LYS A 454 -7.99 -9.20 -13.74
C LYS A 454 -7.29 -9.90 -12.57
N ARG A 455 -5.96 -9.98 -12.58
CA ARG A 455 -5.17 -10.59 -11.51
C ARG A 455 -5.40 -9.91 -10.17
N VAL A 456 -5.36 -8.58 -10.15
CA VAL A 456 -5.65 -7.80 -8.95
C VAL A 456 -7.10 -8.03 -8.50
N VAL A 457 -8.07 -7.89 -9.41
CA VAL A 457 -9.49 -8.09 -9.08
C VAL A 457 -9.78 -9.48 -8.52
N ASP A 458 -9.23 -10.54 -9.12
CA ASP A 458 -9.37 -11.91 -8.63
C ASP A 458 -8.77 -12.09 -7.23
N ALA A 459 -7.68 -11.38 -6.90
CA ALA A 459 -7.07 -11.44 -5.57
C ALA A 459 -8.02 -10.90 -4.48
N TYR A 460 -8.74 -9.79 -4.74
CA TYR A 460 -9.75 -9.25 -3.83
C TYR A 460 -10.93 -10.20 -3.65
N TYR A 461 -11.48 -10.74 -4.75
CA TYR A 461 -12.59 -11.71 -4.65
C TYR A 461 -12.21 -12.94 -3.82
N ALA A 462 -10.98 -13.46 -4.02
CA ALA A 462 -10.51 -14.67 -3.36
C ALA A 462 -10.14 -14.46 -1.88
N ASN A 463 -9.57 -13.31 -1.53
CA ASN A 463 -8.99 -13.09 -0.19
C ASN A 463 -9.83 -12.23 0.73
N MET A 464 -10.88 -11.58 0.22
CA MET A 464 -11.83 -10.78 1.01
C MET A 464 -13.27 -11.27 0.88
N PRO A 465 -13.58 -12.53 1.26
CA PRO A 465 -14.92 -13.10 1.09
C PRO A 465 -16.03 -12.37 1.88
N ALA A 466 -15.70 -11.60 2.91
CA ALA A 466 -16.69 -10.88 3.73
C ALA A 466 -17.27 -9.63 3.04
N ALA A 467 -16.59 -9.07 2.04
CA ALA A 467 -17.06 -7.87 1.34
C ALA A 467 -18.25 -8.18 0.42
N ASP A 468 -19.36 -7.47 0.58
CA ASP A 468 -20.54 -7.53 -0.29
C ASP A 468 -20.23 -6.97 -1.70
N GLY A 469 -19.22 -6.12 -1.84
CA GLY A 469 -18.74 -5.57 -3.11
C GLY A 469 -17.55 -4.63 -2.94
N PHE A 470 -17.02 -4.16 -4.07
CA PHE A 470 -15.81 -3.35 -4.15
C PHE A 470 -16.04 -2.07 -4.96
N LEU A 471 -15.39 -0.99 -4.53
CA LEU A 471 -15.29 0.26 -5.30
C LEU A 471 -13.88 0.41 -5.84
N ASN A 472 -13.71 1.04 -7.00
CA ASN A 472 -12.39 1.28 -7.58
C ASN A 472 -12.19 2.72 -8.06
N GLY A 473 -11.01 3.27 -7.78
CA GLY A 473 -10.58 4.60 -8.17
C GLY A 473 -10.66 5.61 -7.03
N TYR A 474 -10.01 6.75 -7.22
CA TYR A 474 -10.17 7.96 -6.41
C TYR A 474 -10.80 9.06 -7.28
N GLY A 475 -10.28 9.20 -8.50
CA GLY A 475 -10.97 9.81 -9.63
C GLY A 475 -11.75 8.80 -10.48
N PRO A 476 -12.25 9.20 -11.66
CA PRO A 476 -12.88 8.28 -12.60
C PRO A 476 -11.97 7.10 -13.00
N ALA A 477 -12.49 5.88 -12.90
CA ALA A 477 -11.83 4.65 -13.34
C ALA A 477 -12.83 3.75 -14.09
N ASN A 478 -12.34 2.67 -14.72
CA ASN A 478 -13.11 1.87 -15.69
C ASN A 478 -12.97 0.36 -15.50
N THR A 479 -12.78 -0.10 -14.26
CA THR A 479 -12.85 -1.52 -13.89
C THR A 479 -14.26 -1.89 -13.46
N TYR A 480 -14.83 -2.92 -14.08
CA TYR A 480 -16.16 -3.45 -13.72
C TYR A 480 -16.16 -4.97 -13.74
N ASP A 481 -16.69 -5.58 -12.70
CA ASP A 481 -16.96 -7.02 -12.67
C ASP A 481 -18.10 -7.34 -11.70
N CYS A 482 -18.61 -8.56 -11.74
CA CYS A 482 -19.45 -9.12 -10.69
C CYS A 482 -19.26 -10.63 -10.63
N GLN A 483 -18.81 -11.11 -9.48
CA GLN A 483 -18.62 -12.53 -9.21
C GLN A 483 -19.46 -12.93 -8.00
N ASN A 484 -20.26 -13.99 -8.13
CA ASN A 484 -21.08 -14.52 -7.03
C ASN A 484 -21.95 -13.45 -6.34
N ARG A 485 -22.53 -12.53 -7.13
CA ARG A 485 -23.36 -11.39 -6.65
C ARG A 485 -22.60 -10.36 -5.82
N ARG A 486 -21.27 -10.34 -5.91
CA ARG A 486 -20.41 -9.32 -5.33
C ARG A 486 -19.89 -8.46 -6.49
N PRO A 487 -20.35 -7.21 -6.66
CA PRO A 487 -19.92 -6.36 -7.75
C PRO A 487 -18.61 -5.65 -7.41
N LEU A 488 -17.80 -5.36 -8.44
CA LEU A 488 -16.73 -4.37 -8.40
C LEU A 488 -17.10 -3.26 -9.38
N ILE A 489 -17.19 -2.03 -8.90
CA ILE A 489 -17.68 -0.88 -9.68
C ILE A 489 -16.72 0.28 -9.48
N SER A 490 -16.17 0.81 -10.57
CA SER A 490 -15.34 2.01 -10.50
C SER A 490 -16.17 3.27 -10.32
N TYR A 491 -15.60 4.27 -9.65
CA TYR A 491 -16.17 5.63 -9.65
C TYR A 491 -16.17 6.18 -11.08
N ASN A 492 -17.30 6.76 -11.48
CA ASN A 492 -17.37 7.53 -12.73
C ASN A 492 -17.29 9.03 -12.49
N TYR A 493 -17.40 9.46 -11.24
CA TYR A 493 -17.45 10.87 -10.91
C TYR A 493 -16.74 11.16 -9.59
N TYR A 494 -15.94 12.22 -9.63
CA TYR A 494 -15.25 12.82 -8.49
C TYR A 494 -15.80 14.24 -8.29
N VAL A 495 -16.29 14.53 -7.10
CA VAL A 495 -16.90 15.83 -6.77
C VAL A 495 -15.81 16.84 -6.40
N ASP A 496 -15.46 17.68 -7.37
CA ASP A 496 -14.50 18.76 -7.19
C ASP A 496 -15.02 19.90 -6.28
N LEU A 497 -14.11 20.52 -5.52
CA LEU A 497 -14.43 21.62 -4.61
C LEU A 497 -14.80 22.91 -5.33
N GLY A 498 -14.21 23.17 -6.49
CA GLY A 498 -14.41 24.39 -7.27
C GLY A 498 -15.70 24.41 -8.10
N LYS A 499 -16.29 23.26 -8.41
CA LYS A 499 -17.54 23.19 -9.19
C LYS A 499 -18.75 23.67 -8.39
N SER A 500 -19.68 24.39 -9.02
CA SER A 500 -20.95 24.77 -8.40
C SER A 500 -21.88 23.57 -8.15
N VAL A 501 -22.88 23.74 -7.28
CA VAL A 501 -23.93 22.74 -7.04
C VAL A 501 -24.67 22.40 -8.33
N GLU A 502 -24.90 23.40 -9.18
CA GLU A 502 -25.62 23.28 -10.44
C GLU A 502 -24.82 22.49 -11.48
N GLU A 503 -23.51 22.74 -11.59
CA GLU A 503 -22.62 22.01 -12.49
C GLU A 503 -22.51 20.54 -12.10
N VAL A 504 -22.30 20.25 -10.81
CA VAL A 504 -22.24 18.84 -10.34
C VAL A 504 -23.57 18.13 -10.58
N ALA A 505 -24.70 18.78 -10.34
CA ALA A 505 -26.01 18.19 -10.62
C ALA A 505 -26.20 17.90 -12.12
N GLU A 506 -25.73 18.77 -13.01
CA GLU A 506 -25.81 18.54 -14.46
C GLU A 506 -24.86 17.44 -14.93
N ASP A 507 -23.64 17.36 -14.39
CA ASP A 507 -22.72 16.26 -14.69
C ASP A 507 -23.34 14.90 -14.33
N LEU A 508 -24.00 14.78 -13.17
CA LEU A 508 -24.69 13.56 -12.76
C LEU A 508 -25.88 13.22 -13.68
N ARG A 509 -26.60 14.23 -14.19
CA ARG A 509 -27.64 14.04 -15.22
C ARG A 509 -27.06 13.62 -16.56
N GLU A 510 -25.93 14.18 -16.96
CA GLU A 510 -25.23 13.76 -18.17
C GLU A 510 -24.80 12.29 -18.09
N LEU A 511 -24.18 11.88 -16.97
CA LEU A 511 -23.82 10.48 -16.72
C LEU A 511 -25.04 9.55 -16.81
N ALA A 512 -26.20 9.98 -16.30
CA ALA A 512 -27.45 9.22 -16.41
C ALA A 512 -27.98 9.14 -17.85
N ARG A 513 -27.78 10.17 -18.67
CA ARG A 513 -28.18 10.20 -20.09
C ARG A 513 -27.29 9.30 -20.96
N ILE A 514 -25.97 9.33 -20.77
CA ILE A 514 -25.03 8.53 -21.56
C ILE A 514 -25.03 7.05 -21.15
N ASN A 515 -25.56 6.71 -19.97
CA ASN A 515 -25.76 5.34 -19.52
C ASN A 515 -27.27 5.00 -19.47
N PRO A 516 -27.96 4.77 -20.62
CA PRO A 516 -29.42 4.65 -20.66
C PRO A 516 -29.98 3.34 -20.07
N GLN A 517 -29.15 2.31 -19.91
CA GLN A 517 -29.58 1.04 -19.32
C GLN A 517 -29.95 1.24 -17.84
N ARG A 518 -31.08 0.69 -17.41
CA ARG A 518 -31.58 0.79 -16.03
C ARG A 518 -31.73 -0.60 -15.38
N PRO A 519 -31.52 -0.74 -14.05
CA PRO A 519 -30.97 0.27 -13.15
C PRO A 519 -29.53 0.67 -13.54
N TYR A 520 -29.17 1.93 -13.34
CA TYR A 520 -27.78 2.39 -13.45
C TYR A 520 -27.22 2.57 -12.05
N PHE A 521 -26.05 2.02 -11.78
CA PHE A 521 -25.36 2.10 -10.49
C PHE A 521 -24.16 3.02 -10.63
N LEU A 522 -24.24 4.21 -10.02
CA LEU A 522 -23.21 5.24 -10.10
C LEU A 522 -22.67 5.54 -8.69
N PRO A 523 -21.50 4.99 -8.31
CA PRO A 523 -20.82 5.43 -7.11
C PRO A 523 -20.17 6.79 -7.39
N VAL A 524 -20.29 7.69 -6.42
CA VAL A 524 -19.76 9.05 -6.49
C VAL A 524 -18.71 9.22 -5.40
N HIS A 525 -17.49 9.54 -5.82
CA HIS A 525 -16.40 9.86 -4.91
C HIS A 525 -16.47 11.34 -4.53
N VAL A 526 -16.50 11.62 -3.24
CA VAL A 526 -16.70 12.96 -2.69
C VAL A 526 -15.43 13.39 -1.96
N ARG A 527 -14.74 14.42 -2.45
CA ARG A 527 -13.53 14.95 -1.81
C ARG A 527 -13.85 15.41 -0.38
N GLU A 528 -12.97 15.14 0.59
CA GLU A 528 -13.16 15.28 2.06
C GLU A 528 -13.69 16.65 2.51
N ASN A 529 -13.36 17.70 1.76
CA ASN A 529 -13.75 19.08 2.04
C ASN A 529 -15.14 19.46 1.49
N ASN A 530 -15.86 18.54 0.85
CA ASN A 530 -17.27 18.67 0.55
C ASN A 530 -18.11 18.22 1.75
N ASP A 531 -18.93 19.13 2.29
CA ASP A 531 -19.87 18.76 3.34
C ASP A 531 -21.14 18.09 2.80
N VAL A 532 -21.83 17.39 3.71
CA VAL A 532 -23.07 16.65 3.39
C VAL A 532 -24.19 17.63 3.01
N GLU A 533 -24.18 18.86 3.52
CA GLU A 533 -25.15 19.89 3.15
C GLU A 533 -25.04 20.26 1.65
N ARG A 534 -23.83 20.48 1.13
CA ARG A 534 -23.58 20.70 -0.30
C ARG A 534 -24.05 19.51 -1.12
N MET A 535 -23.69 18.30 -0.70
CA MET A 535 -24.12 17.08 -1.41
C MET A 535 -25.63 16.95 -1.43
N LYS A 536 -26.32 17.22 -0.33
CA LYS A 536 -27.78 17.24 -0.29
C LYS A 536 -28.38 18.25 -1.27
N LYS A 537 -27.84 19.48 -1.34
CA LYS A 537 -28.30 20.50 -2.31
C LYS A 537 -28.13 20.04 -3.76
N ILE A 538 -27.09 19.26 -4.07
CA ILE A 538 -26.89 18.64 -5.38
C ILE A 538 -27.98 17.59 -5.63
N ILE A 539 -28.18 16.67 -4.69
CA ILE A 539 -29.15 15.55 -4.81
C ILE A 539 -30.57 16.06 -4.97
N ASP A 540 -30.99 17.08 -4.20
CA ASP A 540 -32.32 17.68 -4.26
C ASP A 540 -32.65 18.26 -5.66
N ARG A 541 -31.63 18.50 -6.51
CA ARG A 541 -31.81 18.99 -7.88
C ARG A 541 -31.97 17.87 -8.91
N LEU A 542 -31.54 16.64 -8.65
CA LEU A 542 -31.41 15.61 -9.70
C LEU A 542 -32.75 15.13 -10.28
N GLY A 543 -33.82 15.12 -9.48
CA GLY A 543 -35.15 14.67 -9.89
C GLY A 543 -35.47 13.23 -9.47
N ASN A 544 -36.68 12.77 -9.78
CA ASN A 544 -37.24 11.52 -9.24
C ASN A 544 -36.65 10.23 -9.86
N GLU A 545 -35.92 10.32 -10.97
CA GLU A 545 -35.24 9.19 -11.59
C GLU A 545 -34.00 8.72 -10.81
N PHE A 546 -33.48 9.59 -9.93
CA PHE A 546 -32.35 9.32 -9.06
C PHE A 546 -32.80 8.83 -7.69
N GLU A 547 -31.97 8.01 -7.05
CA GLU A 547 -32.17 7.53 -5.70
C GLU A 547 -30.81 7.34 -5.01
N VAL A 548 -30.56 8.10 -3.95
CA VAL A 548 -29.36 7.92 -3.11
C VAL A 548 -29.65 6.80 -2.11
N VAL A 549 -28.74 5.84 -2.02
CA VAL A 549 -28.85 4.68 -1.15
C VAL A 549 -27.57 4.45 -0.35
N PRO A 550 -27.64 3.77 0.80
CA PRO A 550 -26.46 3.32 1.53
C PRO A 550 -25.47 2.52 0.68
N PRO A 551 -24.14 2.61 0.93
CA PRO A 551 -23.13 1.87 0.18
C PRO A 551 -23.37 0.35 0.13
N ARG A 552 -23.77 -0.24 1.26
CA ARG A 552 -24.05 -1.68 1.33
C ARG A 552 -25.30 -2.06 0.53
N GLU A 553 -26.36 -1.28 0.62
CA GLU A 553 -27.59 -1.50 -0.17
C GLU A 553 -27.30 -1.38 -1.66
N PHE A 554 -26.51 -0.38 -2.04
CA PHE A 554 -26.01 -0.20 -3.41
C PHE A 554 -25.30 -1.44 -3.94
N MET A 555 -24.36 -2.01 -3.17
CA MET A 555 -23.64 -3.23 -3.56
C MET A 555 -24.57 -4.44 -3.68
N ILE A 556 -25.51 -4.59 -2.75
CA ILE A 556 -26.52 -5.65 -2.81
C ILE A 556 -27.33 -5.51 -4.11
N MET A 557 -27.85 -4.33 -4.42
CA MET A 557 -28.65 -4.12 -5.64
C MET A 557 -27.85 -4.41 -6.91
N ALA A 558 -26.64 -3.87 -7.02
CA ALA A 558 -25.79 -4.06 -8.19
C ALA A 558 -25.34 -5.52 -8.36
N GLY A 559 -25.11 -6.23 -7.26
CA GLY A 559 -24.84 -7.66 -7.26
C GLY A 559 -26.03 -8.53 -7.69
N LYS A 560 -27.27 -8.14 -7.34
CA LYS A 560 -28.50 -8.85 -7.74
C LYS A 560 -28.86 -8.64 -9.20
N LYS A 561 -28.69 -7.42 -9.72
CA LYS A 561 -29.10 -7.03 -11.07
C LYS A 561 -27.99 -6.22 -11.76
N PRO A 562 -26.84 -6.84 -12.06
CA PRO A 562 -25.72 -6.14 -12.68
C PRO A 562 -26.10 -5.63 -14.07
N THR A 563 -25.78 -4.36 -14.36
CA THR A 563 -25.97 -3.72 -15.67
C THR A 563 -24.67 -3.21 -16.29
N MET A 564 -23.57 -3.27 -15.53
CA MET A 564 -22.23 -2.93 -15.98
C MET A 564 -21.66 -3.98 -16.94
N VAL A 565 -20.89 -3.50 -17.92
CA VAL A 565 -20.16 -4.36 -18.86
C VAL A 565 -18.81 -4.70 -18.25
N ARG A 566 -18.53 -6.00 -18.08
CA ARG A 566 -17.27 -6.48 -17.53
C ARG A 566 -16.08 -5.90 -18.29
N ARG A 567 -15.14 -5.30 -17.55
CA ARG A 567 -13.91 -4.70 -18.08
C ARG A 567 -12.81 -4.73 -17.01
N TYR A 568 -11.60 -5.06 -17.45
CA TYR A 568 -10.37 -4.96 -16.68
C TYR A 568 -9.34 -4.14 -17.45
N LEU A 569 -8.31 -3.68 -16.75
CA LEU A 569 -7.08 -3.25 -17.39
C LEU A 569 -6.43 -4.43 -18.14
N ASP A 570 -6.07 -4.20 -19.40
CA ASP A 570 -5.25 -5.13 -20.18
C ASP A 570 -3.77 -4.98 -19.74
N GLU A 571 -3.33 -5.80 -18.78
CA GLU A 571 -1.92 -5.87 -18.33
C GLU A 571 -1.07 -6.52 -19.43
N ARG A 572 -0.71 -5.75 -20.46
CA ARG A 572 0.28 -6.17 -21.45
C ARG A 572 1.63 -5.55 -21.13
N PRO A 573 2.71 -6.34 -20.99
CA PRO A 573 4.02 -5.78 -20.72
C PRO A 573 4.49 -4.85 -21.84
N ASP A 574 5.07 -3.72 -21.44
CA ASP A 574 5.74 -2.82 -22.39
C ASP A 574 7.19 -3.27 -22.62
N PHE A 575 7.40 -3.96 -23.74
CA PHE A 575 8.73 -4.37 -24.20
C PHE A 575 9.58 -3.23 -24.74
N SER A 576 9.03 -2.01 -24.86
CA SER A 576 9.73 -0.85 -25.42
C SER A 576 11.02 -0.56 -24.70
N GLY A 577 12.03 -0.13 -25.45
CA GLY A 577 13.32 0.30 -24.92
C GLY A 577 14.50 -0.31 -25.65
N ARG A 578 15.69 0.10 -25.20
CA ARG A 578 16.95 -0.42 -25.71
C ARG A 578 17.51 -1.49 -24.80
N TRP A 579 18.00 -2.57 -25.39
CA TRP A 579 18.36 -3.79 -24.69
C TRP A 579 19.74 -4.24 -25.12
N LYS A 580 20.64 -4.46 -24.16
CA LYS A 580 22.00 -4.96 -24.39
C LYS A 580 22.08 -6.42 -23.98
N LEU A 581 22.56 -7.30 -24.86
CA LEU A 581 22.73 -8.72 -24.54
C LEU A 581 23.71 -8.89 -23.36
N VAL A 582 23.41 -9.86 -22.49
CA VAL A 582 24.26 -10.31 -21.38
C VAL A 582 24.80 -11.70 -21.73
N PRO A 583 26.02 -11.80 -22.32
CA PRO A 583 26.54 -13.07 -22.82
C PRO A 583 26.64 -14.16 -21.76
N SER A 584 27.03 -13.80 -20.52
CA SER A 584 27.18 -14.75 -19.40
C SER A 584 25.88 -15.39 -18.93
N ARG A 585 24.72 -14.82 -19.27
CA ARG A 585 23.39 -15.35 -18.94
C ARG A 585 22.67 -15.92 -20.16
N SER A 586 23.30 -15.88 -21.33
CA SER A 586 22.71 -16.32 -22.60
C SER A 586 23.30 -17.67 -23.02
N ARG A 587 22.53 -18.46 -23.79
CA ARG A 587 22.90 -19.81 -24.28
C ARG A 587 22.80 -19.86 -25.80
N ASN A 588 23.77 -20.51 -26.45
CA ASN A 588 23.80 -20.73 -27.90
C ASN A 588 23.84 -19.44 -28.74
N ILE A 589 24.58 -18.43 -28.27
CA ILE A 589 24.79 -17.15 -28.95
C ILE A 589 26.02 -17.18 -29.89
N PHE A 590 25.95 -16.43 -30.99
CA PHE A 590 27.10 -16.21 -31.87
C PHE A 590 28.10 -15.20 -31.23
N PRO A 591 29.43 -15.26 -31.52
CA PRO A 591 30.44 -14.36 -30.92
C PRO A 591 30.40 -12.90 -31.43
N SER A 592 29.21 -12.32 -31.55
CA SER A 592 28.95 -10.92 -31.90
C SER A 592 28.16 -10.23 -30.79
N SER A 593 28.33 -8.91 -30.64
CA SER A 593 27.53 -8.16 -29.66
C SER A 593 26.21 -7.70 -30.28
N PHE A 594 25.09 -7.98 -29.59
CA PHE A 594 23.73 -7.70 -30.06
C PHE A 594 23.04 -6.67 -29.16
N GLN A 595 22.31 -5.76 -29.81
CA GLN A 595 21.39 -4.84 -29.16
C GLN A 595 20.02 -4.94 -29.80
N LEU A 596 18.98 -4.74 -28.99
CA LEU A 596 17.62 -4.52 -29.49
C LEU A 596 17.18 -3.10 -29.18
N ASP A 597 16.43 -2.55 -30.11
CA ASP A 597 15.62 -1.37 -29.92
C ASP A 597 14.18 -1.81 -30.21
N ILE A 598 13.33 -1.80 -29.19
CA ILE A 598 11.93 -2.21 -29.29
C ILE A 598 11.06 -0.97 -29.13
N ASP A 599 10.11 -0.78 -30.04
CA ASP A 599 9.00 0.17 -29.93
C ASP A 599 7.69 -0.63 -29.92
N HIS A 600 7.06 -0.73 -28.76
CA HIS A 600 5.83 -1.49 -28.52
C HIS A 600 4.70 -0.52 -28.15
N ARG A 601 3.74 -0.34 -29.06
CA ARG A 601 2.61 0.58 -28.88
C ARG A 601 1.30 -0.13 -29.13
N GLY A 602 0.55 -0.40 -28.07
CA GLY A 602 -0.69 -1.18 -28.17
C GLY A 602 -0.42 -2.55 -28.81
N ASN A 603 -1.04 -2.81 -29.96
CA ASN A 603 -0.83 -4.07 -30.70
C ASN A 603 0.30 -4.00 -31.74
N VAL A 604 1.07 -2.91 -31.82
CA VAL A 604 2.18 -2.79 -32.77
C VAL A 604 3.49 -3.07 -32.05
N PHE A 605 4.17 -4.15 -32.44
CA PHE A 605 5.47 -4.54 -31.92
C PHE A 605 6.54 -4.36 -33.00
N THR A 606 7.37 -3.34 -32.85
CA THR A 606 8.52 -3.10 -33.74
C THR A 606 9.81 -3.45 -33.01
N VAL A 607 10.61 -4.34 -33.58
CA VAL A 607 11.93 -4.70 -33.07
C VAL A 607 12.99 -4.40 -34.12
N THR A 608 13.99 -3.64 -33.71
CA THR A 608 15.22 -3.40 -34.46
C THR A 608 16.36 -4.11 -33.76
N THR A 609 17.02 -5.03 -34.47
CA THR A 609 18.21 -5.70 -33.95
C THR A 609 19.44 -5.13 -34.60
N THR A 610 20.41 -4.69 -33.78
CA THR A 610 21.71 -4.19 -34.23
C THR A 610 22.80 -5.19 -33.87
N ALA A 611 23.57 -5.63 -34.87
CA ALA A 611 24.79 -6.39 -34.69
C ALA A 611 26.01 -5.45 -34.78
N LEU A 612 26.94 -5.59 -33.83
CA LEU A 612 28.21 -4.88 -33.80
C LEU A 612 29.34 -5.92 -33.91
N GLU A 613 30.02 -5.94 -35.07
CA GLU A 613 31.20 -6.80 -35.31
C GLU A 613 32.49 -6.08 -34.92
N GLY A 614 33.40 -6.80 -34.24
CA GLY A 614 34.63 -6.24 -33.68
C GLY A 614 35.92 -6.99 -34.03
N ARG A 615 35.94 -7.88 -35.02
CA ARG A 615 37.14 -8.71 -35.28
C ARG A 615 38.11 -8.19 -36.35
N TYR A 616 37.68 -7.40 -37.34
CA TYR A 616 38.57 -6.92 -38.41
C TYR A 616 38.21 -5.50 -38.85
N THR A 617 38.95 -4.50 -38.33
CA THR A 617 39.19 -3.09 -38.80
C THR A 617 38.14 -2.26 -39.55
N HIS A 618 36.87 -2.68 -39.66
CA HIS A 618 35.76 -1.85 -40.10
C HIS A 618 34.57 -2.06 -39.15
N HIS A 619 34.29 -1.07 -38.31
CA HIS A 619 33.09 -1.05 -37.47
C HIS A 619 31.84 -0.90 -38.36
N ARG A 620 31.34 -2.00 -38.94
CA ARG A 620 30.06 -2.00 -39.65
C ARG A 620 28.93 -2.25 -38.64
N ARG A 621 28.07 -1.26 -38.48
CA ARG A 621 26.79 -1.39 -37.78
C ARG A 621 25.78 -1.94 -38.79
N MET A 622 25.29 -3.15 -38.56
CA MET A 622 24.20 -3.73 -39.36
C MET A 622 22.93 -3.79 -38.50
N ALA A 623 21.82 -3.29 -39.03
CA ALA A 623 20.54 -3.28 -38.34
C ALA A 623 19.43 -3.82 -39.24
N THR A 624 18.51 -4.59 -38.67
CA THR A 624 17.29 -5.07 -39.32
C THR A 624 16.10 -4.74 -38.44
N THR A 625 15.04 -4.22 -39.04
CA THR A 625 13.81 -3.82 -38.34
C THR A 625 12.63 -4.64 -38.83
N LYS A 626 11.78 -5.06 -37.90
CA LYS A 626 10.53 -5.78 -38.18
C LYS A 626 9.40 -5.19 -37.34
N SER A 627 8.29 -4.86 -37.99
CA SER A 627 7.06 -4.43 -37.33
C SER A 627 5.98 -5.49 -37.49
N LEU A 628 5.38 -5.90 -36.39
CA LEU A 628 4.32 -6.90 -36.32
C LEU A 628 3.07 -6.31 -35.66
N ILE A 629 1.90 -6.70 -36.15
CA ILE A 629 0.63 -6.46 -35.47
C ILE A 629 0.34 -7.71 -34.63
N ILE A 630 0.22 -7.56 -33.31
CA ILE A 630 -0.09 -8.65 -32.38
C ILE A 630 -1.52 -9.10 -32.63
N GLY A 631 -1.71 -10.41 -32.88
CA GLY A 631 -2.97 -10.98 -33.35
C GLY A 631 -3.26 -10.72 -34.84
N GLY A 632 -2.36 -10.03 -35.55
CA GLY A 632 -2.46 -9.75 -36.98
C GLY A 632 -1.87 -10.84 -37.87
N PRO A 633 -1.96 -10.67 -39.20
CA PRO A 633 -1.39 -11.62 -40.17
C PRO A 633 0.14 -11.66 -40.11
N ALA A 634 0.73 -12.73 -40.65
CA ALA A 634 2.18 -12.83 -40.76
C ALA A 634 2.74 -11.80 -41.75
N VAL A 635 3.86 -11.18 -41.40
CA VAL A 635 4.56 -10.15 -42.19
C VAL A 635 5.87 -10.73 -42.72
N SER A 636 6.11 -10.57 -44.02
CA SER A 636 7.40 -10.91 -44.63
C SER A 636 8.48 -9.93 -44.18
N SER A 637 9.62 -10.44 -43.75
CA SER A 637 10.72 -9.59 -43.29
C SER A 637 12.06 -10.26 -43.55
N GLN A 638 13.07 -9.48 -43.94
CA GLN A 638 14.45 -9.98 -43.89
C GLN A 638 14.79 -10.33 -42.44
N GLU A 639 15.25 -11.55 -42.21
CA GLU A 639 15.55 -12.02 -40.86
C GLU A 639 16.98 -11.71 -40.44
N GLU A 640 17.17 -11.65 -39.14
CA GLU A 640 18.46 -11.55 -38.47
C GLU A 640 19.26 -12.85 -38.67
N MET A 641 20.05 -12.92 -39.75
CA MET A 641 21.00 -14.04 -39.94
C MET A 641 21.94 -14.23 -38.74
N THR A 642 22.19 -13.14 -38.00
CA THR A 642 23.16 -13.07 -36.90
C THR A 642 22.67 -13.60 -35.56
N ARG A 643 21.35 -13.73 -35.32
CA ARG A 643 20.81 -14.39 -34.11
C ARG A 643 20.84 -15.92 -34.20
N ARG A 644 20.98 -16.46 -35.40
CA ARG A 644 20.88 -17.90 -35.61
C ARG A 644 22.24 -18.57 -35.43
N LEU A 645 22.21 -19.70 -34.71
CA LEU A 645 23.25 -20.72 -34.71
C LEU A 645 23.78 -20.89 -36.14
N GLY A 646 25.07 -20.62 -36.36
CA GLY A 646 25.74 -20.43 -37.66
C GLY A 646 25.79 -21.62 -38.62
N TYR A 647 24.74 -22.45 -38.65
CA TYR A 647 24.63 -23.69 -39.42
C TYR A 647 23.34 -23.79 -40.24
N LEU A 648 22.48 -22.77 -40.25
CA LEU A 648 21.20 -22.78 -40.98
C LEU A 648 20.94 -21.47 -41.74
N ALA A 649 21.18 -21.50 -43.05
CA ALA A 649 20.84 -20.41 -43.96
C ALA A 649 19.45 -20.67 -44.58
N GLY A 650 18.45 -19.91 -44.12
CA GLY A 650 17.17 -19.81 -44.83
C GLY A 650 17.24 -18.72 -45.90
N TRP A 651 16.40 -18.80 -46.93
CA TRP A 651 16.26 -17.72 -47.91
C TRP A 651 15.67 -16.48 -47.23
N SER A 652 16.34 -15.33 -47.34
CA SER A 652 15.95 -14.10 -46.63
C SER A 652 14.57 -13.57 -47.02
N ASP A 653 14.06 -13.93 -48.19
CA ASP A 653 12.75 -13.62 -48.73
C ASP A 653 11.67 -14.69 -48.45
N SER A 654 12.04 -15.84 -47.88
CA SER A 654 11.10 -16.90 -47.47
C SER A 654 10.52 -16.71 -46.06
N ILE A 655 10.97 -15.67 -45.35
CA ILE A 655 10.73 -15.52 -43.92
C ILE A 655 9.50 -14.67 -43.68
N SER A 656 8.57 -15.23 -42.90
CA SER A 656 7.37 -14.52 -42.44
C SER A 656 7.19 -14.73 -40.94
N SER A 657 6.83 -13.66 -40.22
CA SER A 657 6.65 -13.70 -38.77
C SER A 657 5.26 -13.20 -38.39
N SER A 658 4.63 -13.81 -37.39
CA SER A 658 3.41 -13.33 -36.76
C SER A 658 3.63 -13.20 -35.26
N ALA A 659 2.99 -12.21 -34.62
CA ALA A 659 3.03 -12.03 -33.18
C ALA A 659 1.67 -12.37 -32.56
N SER A 660 1.67 -13.02 -31.40
CA SER A 660 0.47 -13.29 -30.60
C SER A 660 0.85 -13.34 -29.13
N TRP A 661 -0.10 -13.03 -28.24
CA TRP A 661 0.09 -13.28 -26.82
C TRP A 661 0.00 -14.77 -26.51
N LYS A 662 0.81 -15.25 -25.56
CA LYS A 662 0.61 -16.55 -24.91
C LYS A 662 -0.62 -16.48 -24.00
N GLU A 663 -1.13 -17.63 -23.59
CA GLU A 663 -2.30 -17.72 -22.68
C GLU A 663 -2.09 -17.00 -21.33
N ASP A 664 -0.84 -16.84 -20.89
CA ASP A 664 -0.48 -16.10 -19.67
C ASP A 664 -0.70 -14.58 -19.76
N GLY A 665 -0.91 -14.04 -20.96
CA GLY A 665 -1.16 -12.64 -21.22
C GLY A 665 0.06 -11.71 -21.18
N VAL A 666 1.21 -12.18 -20.67
CA VAL A 666 2.42 -11.39 -20.42
C VAL A 666 3.62 -11.84 -21.26
N THR A 667 3.54 -13.02 -21.88
CA THR A 667 4.58 -13.50 -22.79
C THR A 667 4.17 -13.23 -24.24
N LEU A 668 5.01 -12.49 -24.97
CA LEU A 668 4.79 -12.27 -26.40
C LEU A 668 5.42 -13.41 -27.21
N LEU A 669 4.60 -14.11 -27.98
CA LEU A 669 5.04 -15.17 -28.90
C LEU A 669 5.25 -14.58 -30.28
N VAL A 670 6.48 -14.70 -30.80
CA VAL A 670 6.79 -14.41 -32.20
C VAL A 670 7.04 -15.73 -32.92
N LYS A 671 6.10 -16.11 -33.80
CA LYS A 671 6.20 -17.32 -34.61
C LYS A 671 6.76 -16.97 -35.97
N THR A 672 7.89 -17.55 -36.32
CA THR A 672 8.60 -17.31 -37.58
C THR A 672 8.57 -18.58 -38.43
N LYS A 673 8.02 -18.47 -39.64
CA LYS A 673 8.08 -19.50 -40.68
C LYS A 673 9.15 -19.14 -41.69
N LEU A 674 9.86 -20.15 -42.18
CA LEU A 674 10.92 -19.97 -43.18
C LEU A 674 11.18 -21.25 -43.98
N ALA A 675 11.85 -21.11 -45.12
CA ALA A 675 12.41 -22.22 -45.88
C ALA A 675 13.93 -22.30 -45.65
N LEU A 676 14.39 -23.43 -45.13
CA LEU A 676 15.81 -23.75 -44.98
C LEU A 676 16.34 -24.37 -46.27
N ALA A 677 17.39 -23.81 -46.84
CA ALA A 677 18.10 -24.44 -47.95
C ALA A 677 18.99 -25.57 -47.41
N THR A 678 18.85 -26.77 -47.95
CA THR A 678 19.65 -27.93 -47.60
C THR A 678 20.23 -28.56 -48.87
N SER A 679 21.18 -29.49 -48.73
CA SER A 679 21.66 -30.29 -49.86
C SER A 679 20.58 -31.12 -50.55
N GLN A 680 19.39 -31.25 -49.93
CA GLN A 680 18.24 -31.99 -50.45
C GLN A 680 17.08 -31.09 -50.89
N GLY A 681 17.35 -29.80 -51.10
CA GLY A 681 16.35 -28.80 -51.47
C GLY A 681 15.82 -28.03 -50.26
N ASN A 682 14.60 -27.47 -50.40
CA ASN A 682 14.02 -26.57 -49.41
C ASN A 682 13.22 -27.32 -48.35
N PHE A 683 13.54 -27.08 -47.07
CA PHE A 683 12.82 -27.66 -45.94
C PHE A 683 12.04 -26.57 -45.18
N PRO A 684 10.70 -26.67 -45.05
CA PRO A 684 9.92 -25.71 -44.28
C PRO A 684 10.17 -25.89 -42.77
N ALA A 685 10.52 -24.81 -42.08
CA ALA A 685 10.76 -24.83 -40.64
C ALA A 685 9.95 -23.74 -39.93
N THR A 686 9.68 -23.96 -38.65
CA THR A 686 9.05 -22.98 -37.77
C THR A 686 9.89 -22.79 -36.50
N SER A 687 10.15 -21.53 -36.17
CA SER A 687 10.74 -21.09 -34.91
C SER A 687 9.68 -20.33 -34.10
N THR A 688 9.71 -20.46 -32.79
CA THR A 688 8.87 -19.68 -31.86
C THR A 688 9.78 -19.02 -30.84
N SER A 689 9.73 -17.70 -30.77
CA SER A 689 10.48 -16.89 -29.81
C SER A 689 9.53 -16.36 -28.75
N GLU A 690 9.76 -16.72 -27.49
CA GLU A 690 8.99 -16.26 -26.33
C GLU A 690 9.70 -15.07 -25.67
N TYR A 691 9.11 -13.89 -25.73
CA TYR A 691 9.61 -12.66 -25.12
C TYR A 691 8.94 -12.46 -23.76
N SER A 692 9.76 -12.32 -22.71
CA SER A 692 9.29 -12.11 -21.32
C SER A 692 10.13 -11.06 -20.61
N LEU A 693 9.49 -10.26 -19.75
CA LEU A 693 10.15 -9.27 -18.90
C LEU A 693 10.25 -9.78 -17.46
N SER A 694 11.33 -9.41 -16.78
CA SER A 694 11.38 -9.47 -15.30
C SER A 694 10.36 -8.50 -14.69
N GLU A 695 9.91 -8.77 -13.46
CA GLU A 695 8.96 -7.95 -12.69
C GLU A 695 9.31 -6.45 -12.62
N GLY A 696 10.60 -6.08 -12.60
CA GLY A 696 11.04 -4.67 -12.66
C GLY A 696 11.29 -4.12 -14.07
N GLY A 697 10.94 -4.84 -15.13
CA GLY A 697 11.15 -4.42 -16.53
C GLY A 697 12.61 -4.26 -16.97
N MET A 698 13.60 -4.61 -16.13
CA MET A 698 15.02 -4.37 -16.38
C MET A 698 15.74 -5.50 -17.13
N THR A 699 15.16 -6.70 -17.14
CA THR A 699 15.69 -7.87 -17.88
C THR A 699 14.65 -8.33 -18.89
N LEU A 700 15.08 -8.49 -20.14
CA LEU A 700 14.30 -9.11 -21.22
C LEU A 700 14.90 -10.48 -21.52
N THR A 701 14.07 -11.51 -21.47
CA THR A 701 14.46 -12.87 -21.86
C THR A 701 13.72 -13.26 -23.14
N VAL A 702 14.48 -13.72 -24.14
CA VAL A 702 13.94 -14.28 -25.38
C VAL A 702 14.37 -15.74 -25.47
N ALA A 703 13.41 -16.65 -25.29
CA ALA A 703 13.63 -18.10 -25.39
C ALA A 703 13.15 -18.59 -26.77
N GLU A 704 14.02 -19.24 -27.54
CA GLU A 704 13.68 -19.67 -28.89
C GLU A 704 13.61 -21.18 -29.03
N SER A 705 12.45 -21.68 -29.49
CA SER A 705 12.17 -23.10 -29.70
C SER A 705 11.90 -23.37 -31.19
N ARG A 706 12.22 -24.59 -31.65
CA ARG A 706 12.07 -24.99 -33.06
C ARG A 706 11.29 -26.29 -33.18
N SER A 707 10.37 -26.34 -34.15
CA SER A 707 9.53 -27.52 -34.37
C SER A 707 10.30 -28.79 -34.77
N THR A 708 11.54 -28.65 -35.24
CA THR A 708 12.39 -29.78 -35.67
C THR A 708 13.25 -30.38 -34.56
N ARG A 709 13.25 -29.80 -33.35
CA ARG A 709 14.01 -30.33 -32.21
C ARG A 709 13.11 -31.24 -31.38
N GLN A 710 13.66 -32.40 -30.99
CA GLN A 710 12.93 -33.40 -30.18
C GLN A 710 12.85 -33.02 -28.69
N THR A 711 13.74 -32.16 -28.20
CA THR A 711 13.75 -31.67 -26.82
C THR A 711 12.75 -30.52 -26.65
N GLY A 712 12.00 -30.47 -25.55
CA GLY A 712 11.17 -29.32 -25.18
C GLY A 712 11.97 -28.09 -24.70
N GLU A 713 13.28 -28.24 -24.50
CA GLU A 713 14.18 -27.17 -24.08
C GLU A 713 14.39 -26.11 -25.18
N PRO A 714 14.42 -24.80 -24.82
CA PRO A 714 14.75 -23.75 -25.75
C PRO A 714 16.12 -23.96 -26.40
N VAL A 715 16.17 -23.83 -27.72
CA VAL A 715 17.37 -24.05 -28.50
C VAL A 715 18.36 -22.90 -28.38
N ALA A 716 17.86 -21.69 -28.12
CA ALA A 716 18.65 -20.53 -27.74
C ALA A 716 17.95 -19.79 -26.60
N LEU A 717 18.75 -19.15 -25.75
CA LEU A 717 18.26 -18.28 -24.68
C LEU A 717 19.04 -16.98 -24.75
N PHE A 718 18.36 -15.89 -25.06
CA PHE A 718 18.96 -14.56 -25.07
C PHE A 718 18.47 -13.78 -23.87
N VAL A 719 19.41 -13.37 -23.01
CA VAL A 719 19.10 -12.53 -21.86
C VAL A 719 19.69 -11.14 -22.10
N TYR A 720 18.83 -10.14 -22.09
CA TYR A 720 19.19 -8.74 -22.27
C TYR A 720 18.96 -7.94 -20.99
N ARG A 721 19.79 -6.92 -20.78
CA ARG A 721 19.60 -5.88 -19.77
C ARG A 721 19.16 -4.59 -20.47
N ARG A 722 18.19 -3.88 -19.90
CA ARG A 722 17.74 -2.57 -20.38
C ARG A 722 18.88 -1.53 -20.28
N ILE A 723 19.05 -0.73 -21.34
CA ILE A 723 19.96 0.42 -21.37
C ILE A 723 19.14 1.63 -20.91
N LEU A 724 19.45 2.13 -19.71
CA LEU A 724 18.96 3.43 -19.26
C LEU A 724 19.89 4.49 -19.88
N GLU A 725 19.35 5.56 -20.46
CA GLU A 725 20.19 6.64 -20.96
C GLU A 725 20.93 7.28 -19.80
N ASP A 726 22.26 7.37 -19.92
CA ASP A 726 23.00 8.40 -19.19
C ASP A 726 22.54 9.73 -19.79
N VAL A 727 21.62 10.41 -19.09
CA VAL A 727 21.40 11.83 -19.30
C VAL A 727 22.69 12.50 -18.85
N LYS A 728 23.56 12.79 -19.83
CA LYS A 728 24.77 13.59 -19.60
C LYS A 728 24.43 15.00 -19.15
#